data_AF-K1P1D1-F1
#
_entry.id   AF-K1P1D1-F1
#
_cell.length_a   1.000
_cell.length_b   1.000
_cell.length_c   1.000
_cell.angle_alpha   90.00
_cell.angle_beta   90.00
_cell.angle_gamma   90.00
#
_symmetry.space_group_name_H-M   'P 1'
#
loop_
_entity.id
_entity.type
_entity.pdbx_description
1 polymer ?
#
loop_
_entity_poly.entity_id
_entity_poly.type
_entity_poly.pdbx_seq_one_letter_code
_entity_poly.pdbx_strand_id
1 'polypeptide(L)'
;MLRKAQTLKHLINKVRKDFMKNVFCDFDFKHRCLKQKKEMIIHIVSLQEYELRYVQPEFTFSALQFLSSIKKALPQIHLTLHTSQLSMTESLNKEDLMESLSAIQITERGNRHVGNQCLLKLTFVPELHQSLTVTGVDRCYHISCVTSDRVWVWVSDTYNLMLTDTTGVPLHRVMDSLYGYNRGLHTVNSESELIYIDSKDNINKLSKDMKTTITFIERTDSTWTPRCVYWSPSTGDLLVAMCYICTDTGKVTRYNQSGQLTQTIQHDNTGRGLYSGPDYITENNNGDVVESDLYKDYRSGAVVVTERGGRHRFSYTGHPSGSVLEPRGICTDALSHILVCDDKTETVQMLDKDGQFLSHLLTKSQEMGRPRSLRYDVNTHRLWVGSGYNNKVCVYRYITRQDALTDQSRVMESLSEIPTPGTEKPQQGNQCLLKLMSPPELLHSLTLTDVDGCDHISCVTSDRVWVSDTFNLILTDTTGVPLHRVKDSHSFLSGLHTVNSESELIYIDSKDNINKLSKDMKTTTTFIGKTDLTWRPRCVYWSPSTGDLLVGMHYIRTDTGKVTQYNQSGQLTQTIQHDNTGRRLYNQPNYITDNNNGDFVVSDYRAVVVTERGGRHRFSYTGHPSGSGLESNGMCTDALSHILVCDYKTKTVQMLDKDGQFLSHLLTKSQELGVPCSLSYDVNTHRLWVGSNYNNKVCVYRYITRQDALTDRRLQAENAQELKKMALELYFKRKNLRSFKSGYKAQLEQLSTGVEHERAKSNDLQGKQMESVLQKLDITRHYEHERDQVSRLKSERELLRSEVKSLKDVMNEKERNRDTEKVTERRSQRQLERDDQKMKMVMMCSQ
;
A
#
# COMPACT_ATOMS: atom_id res chain seq x y z
N MET A 1 0.41 -14.72 -25.51
CA MET A 1 1.57 -14.12 -26.21
C MET A 1 2.87 -14.20 -25.41
N LEU A 2 2.95 -13.69 -24.16
CA LEU A 2 4.21 -13.67 -23.39
C LEU A 2 4.86 -15.06 -23.20
N ARG A 3 4.08 -16.09 -22.86
CA ARG A 3 4.58 -17.49 -22.80
C ARG A 3 5.14 -17.98 -24.13
N LYS A 4 4.45 -17.72 -25.26
CA LYS A 4 4.91 -18.14 -26.60
C LYS A 4 6.17 -17.37 -27.03
N ALA A 5 6.28 -16.07 -26.69
CA ALA A 5 7.49 -15.28 -26.90
C ALA A 5 8.66 -15.78 -26.03
N GLN A 6 8.39 -16.21 -24.79
CA GLN A 6 9.38 -16.85 -23.92
C GLN A 6 9.83 -18.20 -24.47
N THR A 7 8.94 -19.00 -25.05
CA THR A 7 9.29 -20.26 -25.73
C THR A 7 10.20 -20.01 -26.94
N LEU A 8 9.86 -19.02 -27.78
CA LEU A 8 10.71 -18.61 -28.91
C LEU A 8 12.09 -18.12 -28.44
N LYS A 9 12.15 -17.31 -27.38
CA LYS A 9 13.39 -16.86 -26.73
C LYS A 9 14.22 -18.04 -26.22
N HIS A 10 13.57 -19.03 -25.62
CA HIS A 10 14.24 -20.23 -25.15
C HIS A 10 14.79 -21.08 -26.30
N LEU A 11 14.07 -21.15 -27.43
CA LEU A 11 14.51 -21.86 -28.62
C LEU A 11 15.72 -21.16 -29.28
N ILE A 12 15.66 -19.85 -29.43
CA ILE A 12 16.78 -19.02 -29.95
C ILE A 12 18.01 -19.17 -29.06
N ASN A 13 17.83 -19.15 -27.72
CA ASN A 13 18.92 -19.34 -26.78
C ASN A 13 19.50 -20.76 -26.84
N LYS A 14 18.67 -21.79 -27.08
CA LYS A 14 19.12 -23.18 -27.25
C LYS A 14 19.94 -23.33 -28.52
N VAL A 15 19.46 -22.79 -29.65
CA VAL A 15 20.19 -22.77 -30.93
C VAL A 15 21.54 -22.04 -30.78
N ARG A 16 21.55 -20.88 -30.13
CA ARG A 16 22.80 -20.15 -29.83
C ARG A 16 23.77 -20.99 -28.99
N LYS A 17 23.26 -21.74 -28.01
CA LYS A 17 24.09 -22.53 -27.09
C LYS A 17 24.66 -23.78 -27.77
N ASP A 18 23.88 -24.47 -28.60
CA ASP A 18 24.33 -25.61 -29.40
C ASP A 18 25.32 -25.17 -30.48
N PHE A 19 25.05 -24.07 -31.18
CA PHE A 19 25.96 -23.55 -32.21
C PHE A 19 27.31 -23.12 -31.61
N MET A 20 27.31 -22.48 -30.43
CA MET A 20 28.53 -22.07 -29.73
C MET A 20 29.32 -23.24 -29.13
N LYS A 21 28.66 -24.36 -28.80
CA LYS A 21 29.31 -25.53 -28.19
C LYS A 21 29.76 -26.58 -29.20
N ASN A 22 28.96 -26.86 -30.24
CA ASN A 22 29.19 -28.01 -31.11
C ASN A 22 29.99 -27.66 -32.37
N VAL A 23 29.98 -26.41 -32.84
CA VAL A 23 30.65 -26.00 -34.09
C VAL A 23 32.02 -25.35 -33.85
N PHE A 24 32.31 -24.86 -32.63
CA PHE A 24 33.50 -24.06 -32.35
C PHE A 24 34.50 -24.70 -31.37
N CYS A 25 34.27 -25.94 -30.92
CA CYS A 25 35.21 -26.66 -30.07
C CYS A 25 36.26 -27.46 -30.86
N ASP A 26 36.08 -27.62 -32.17
CA ASP A 26 37.08 -28.18 -33.07
C ASP A 26 37.15 -27.32 -34.33
N PHE A 27 38.36 -27.13 -34.88
CA PHE A 27 38.76 -26.41 -36.11
C PHE A 27 39.37 -25.00 -35.97
N ASP A 28 40.62 -24.92 -36.42
CA ASP A 28 41.51 -23.74 -36.41
C ASP A 28 41.47 -22.96 -37.74
N PHE A 29 40.28 -22.51 -38.18
CA PHE A 29 40.14 -21.59 -39.33
C PHE A 29 39.74 -20.18 -38.89
N LYS A 30 40.70 -19.49 -38.25
CA LYS A 30 40.49 -18.23 -37.53
C LYS A 30 39.98 -17.02 -38.32
N HIS A 31 40.04 -17.00 -39.66
CA HIS A 31 39.74 -15.76 -40.40
C HIS A 31 38.40 -15.74 -41.14
N ARG A 32 37.93 -16.86 -41.70
CA ARG A 32 36.72 -16.87 -42.55
C ARG A 32 35.42 -17.04 -41.75
N CYS A 33 35.42 -17.84 -40.68
CA CYS A 33 34.30 -17.93 -39.73
C CYS A 33 34.15 -16.69 -38.84
N LEU A 34 35.19 -15.87 -38.67
CA LEU A 34 35.14 -14.67 -37.82
C LEU A 34 34.25 -13.56 -38.43
N LYS A 35 34.28 -13.43 -39.77
CA LYS A 35 33.43 -12.47 -40.49
C LYS A 35 31.95 -12.86 -40.41
N GLN A 36 31.64 -14.14 -40.63
CA GLN A 36 30.28 -14.66 -40.46
C GLN A 36 29.81 -14.61 -39.00
N LYS A 37 30.70 -14.87 -38.03
CA LYS A 37 30.42 -14.69 -36.60
C LYS A 37 30.07 -13.24 -36.25
N LYS A 38 30.77 -12.25 -36.81
CA LYS A 38 30.44 -10.83 -36.62
C LYS A 38 29.07 -10.48 -37.22
N GLU A 39 28.81 -10.89 -38.46
CA GLU A 39 27.52 -10.67 -39.13
C GLU A 39 26.34 -11.28 -38.33
N MET A 40 26.50 -12.52 -37.86
CA MET A 40 25.46 -13.21 -37.09
C MET A 40 25.26 -12.61 -35.70
N ILE A 41 26.32 -12.14 -35.04
CA ILE A 41 26.22 -11.40 -33.77
C ILE A 41 25.51 -10.07 -34.00
N ILE A 42 25.79 -9.36 -35.11
CA ILE A 42 25.10 -8.11 -35.45
C ILE A 42 23.62 -8.35 -35.65
N HIS A 43 23.21 -9.39 -36.38
CA HIS A 43 21.79 -9.71 -36.56
C HIS A 43 21.10 -10.16 -35.28
N ILE A 44 21.77 -10.94 -34.43
CA ILE A 44 21.24 -11.32 -33.11
C ILE A 44 21.09 -10.08 -32.21
N VAL A 45 22.05 -9.17 -32.23
CA VAL A 45 21.99 -7.90 -31.47
C VAL A 45 20.89 -7.00 -32.02
N SER A 46 20.73 -6.88 -33.34
CA SER A 46 19.60 -6.15 -33.94
C SER A 46 18.25 -6.76 -33.55
N LEU A 47 18.11 -8.09 -33.53
CA LEU A 47 16.88 -8.75 -33.07
C LEU A 47 16.62 -8.53 -31.57
N GLN A 48 17.67 -8.48 -30.76
CA GLN A 48 17.58 -8.16 -29.32
C GLN A 48 17.25 -6.68 -29.07
N GLU A 49 17.78 -5.76 -29.88
CA GLU A 49 17.40 -4.35 -29.84
C GLU A 49 15.97 -4.12 -30.34
N TYR A 50 15.51 -4.91 -31.31
CA TYR A 50 14.10 -4.95 -31.71
C TYR A 50 13.22 -5.54 -30.59
N GLU A 51 13.65 -6.58 -29.87
CA GLU A 51 12.94 -7.03 -28.66
C GLU A 51 12.88 -5.91 -27.60
N LEU A 52 13.98 -5.17 -27.39
CA LEU A 52 14.07 -4.11 -26.39
C LEU A 52 13.25 -2.86 -26.73
N ARG A 53 13.23 -2.46 -28.02
CA ARG A 53 12.48 -1.28 -28.51
C ARG A 53 10.98 -1.50 -28.48
N TYR A 54 10.50 -2.72 -28.66
CA TYR A 54 9.08 -3.02 -28.85
C TYR A 54 8.41 -3.74 -27.66
N VAL A 55 9.12 -3.87 -26.53
CA VAL A 55 8.59 -4.35 -25.22
C VAL A 55 8.40 -3.20 -24.22
N GLN A 56 8.75 -1.95 -24.58
CA GLN A 56 8.49 -0.78 -23.74
C GLN A 56 7.00 -0.39 -23.76
N PRO A 57 6.38 -0.04 -22.61
CA PRO A 57 4.95 0.31 -22.52
C PRO A 57 4.56 1.59 -23.27
N GLU A 58 5.53 2.40 -23.67
CA GLU A 58 5.32 3.77 -24.19
C GLU A 58 5.07 3.86 -25.70
N PHE A 59 5.05 2.74 -26.42
CA PHE A 59 4.64 2.70 -27.84
C PHE A 59 3.36 1.90 -28.01
N THR A 60 2.24 2.59 -28.18
CA THR A 60 0.98 2.02 -28.67
C THR A 60 1.14 1.64 -30.14
N PHE A 61 1.35 0.36 -30.45
CA PHE A 61 1.07 -0.13 -31.81
C PHE A 61 0.56 -1.57 -31.89
N SER A 62 -0.28 -1.80 -32.92
CA SER A 62 -1.03 -3.02 -33.19
C SER A 62 -0.14 -4.23 -33.52
N ALA A 63 -0.50 -5.39 -32.95
CA ALA A 63 0.17 -6.68 -33.18
C ALA A 63 0.29 -7.07 -34.68
N LEU A 64 -0.52 -6.46 -35.55
CA LEU A 64 -0.49 -6.63 -37.00
C LEU A 64 0.75 -6.03 -37.67
N GLN A 65 1.27 -4.89 -37.19
CA GLN A 65 2.51 -4.31 -37.75
C GLN A 65 3.76 -5.10 -37.34
N PHE A 66 3.76 -5.67 -36.14
CA PHE A 66 4.82 -6.56 -35.65
C PHE A 66 4.88 -7.86 -36.47
N LEU A 67 3.73 -8.49 -36.71
CA LEU A 67 3.64 -9.71 -37.54
C LEU A 67 3.99 -9.45 -39.02
N SER A 68 3.60 -8.30 -39.58
CA SER A 68 3.97 -7.87 -40.93
C SER A 68 5.49 -7.70 -41.10
N SER A 69 6.14 -7.09 -40.10
CA SER A 69 7.59 -6.86 -40.10
C SER A 69 8.41 -8.14 -39.97
N ILE A 70 7.96 -9.08 -39.13
CA ILE A 70 8.60 -10.41 -39.00
C ILE A 70 8.46 -11.22 -40.30
N LYS A 71 7.29 -11.19 -40.96
CA LYS A 71 7.09 -11.86 -42.26
C LYS A 71 7.98 -11.29 -43.37
N LYS A 72 8.33 -9.99 -43.33
CA LYS A 72 9.26 -9.36 -44.28
C LYS A 72 10.73 -9.68 -44.00
N ALA A 73 11.13 -9.90 -42.74
CA ALA A 73 12.52 -10.11 -42.35
C ALA A 73 13.01 -11.57 -42.54
N LEU A 74 12.14 -12.57 -42.37
CA LEU A 74 12.51 -13.98 -42.47
C LEU A 74 13.04 -14.45 -43.85
N PRO A 75 12.52 -13.98 -45.00
CA PRO A 75 13.00 -14.43 -46.32
C PRO A 75 14.45 -14.03 -46.62
N GLN A 76 15.03 -13.06 -45.90
CA GLN A 76 16.42 -12.63 -46.10
C GLN A 76 17.45 -13.52 -45.42
N ILE A 77 17.02 -14.46 -44.57
CA ILE A 77 17.88 -15.46 -43.93
C ILE A 77 17.99 -16.67 -44.86
N HIS A 78 18.60 -16.51 -46.03
CA HIS A 78 19.05 -17.64 -46.85
C HIS A 78 20.45 -18.07 -46.37
N LEU A 79 20.50 -19.10 -45.53
CA LEU A 79 21.73 -19.81 -45.19
C LEU A 79 22.04 -20.84 -46.29
N THR A 80 22.67 -20.41 -47.37
CA THR A 80 23.27 -21.34 -48.34
C THR A 80 24.61 -21.83 -47.78
N LEU A 81 24.57 -22.97 -47.07
CA LEU A 81 25.75 -23.67 -46.60
C LEU A 81 26.41 -24.42 -47.76
N HIS A 82 27.46 -23.84 -48.35
CA HIS A 82 28.38 -24.61 -49.18
C HIS A 82 29.41 -25.28 -48.27
N THR A 83 29.16 -26.52 -47.88
CA THR A 83 30.20 -27.52 -47.54
C THR A 83 29.54 -28.90 -47.44
N SER A 84 30.00 -29.81 -48.28
CA SER A 84 29.39 -31.10 -48.63
C SER A 84 29.55 -32.21 -47.58
N GLN A 85 29.74 -31.93 -46.28
CA GLN A 85 30.03 -32.99 -45.30
C GLN A 85 29.45 -32.82 -43.88
N LEU A 86 28.46 -31.96 -43.65
CA LEU A 86 27.81 -31.86 -42.34
C LEU A 86 26.28 -31.88 -42.50
N SER A 87 25.68 -33.06 -42.34
CA SER A 87 24.22 -33.18 -42.22
C SER A 87 23.82 -32.81 -40.79
N MET A 88 23.11 -31.70 -40.64
CA MET A 88 22.31 -31.37 -39.46
C MET A 88 20.85 -31.52 -39.87
N THR A 89 20.36 -32.76 -39.93
CA THR A 89 19.01 -33.07 -40.45
C THR A 89 17.98 -33.44 -39.39
N GLU A 90 18.19 -33.23 -38.09
CA GLU A 90 17.18 -33.66 -37.09
C GLU A 90 16.80 -32.67 -35.98
N SER A 91 17.30 -31.42 -35.95
CA SER A 91 17.00 -30.52 -34.81
C SER A 91 16.12 -29.29 -35.10
N LEU A 92 15.62 -29.14 -36.32
CA LEU A 92 14.71 -28.06 -36.69
C LEU A 92 13.64 -28.61 -37.63
N ASN A 93 12.64 -29.29 -37.07
CA ASN A 93 11.49 -29.68 -37.87
C ASN A 93 10.73 -28.41 -38.27
N LYS A 94 10.69 -28.12 -39.57
CA LYS A 94 10.01 -26.95 -40.15
C LYS A 94 8.51 -26.99 -39.83
N GLU A 95 7.97 -28.19 -39.61
CA GLU A 95 6.58 -28.44 -39.20
C GLU A 95 6.30 -27.93 -37.78
N ASP A 96 7.14 -28.22 -36.78
CA ASP A 96 6.93 -27.75 -35.39
C ASP A 96 6.92 -26.20 -35.29
N LEU A 97 7.75 -25.55 -36.11
CA LEU A 97 7.86 -24.10 -36.17
C LEU A 97 6.65 -23.47 -36.90
N MET A 98 6.17 -24.12 -37.95
CA MET A 98 4.97 -23.70 -38.69
C MET A 98 3.68 -23.98 -37.91
N GLU A 99 3.60 -25.06 -37.14
CA GLU A 99 2.51 -25.40 -36.23
C GLU A 99 2.43 -24.40 -35.06
N SER A 100 3.60 -24.01 -34.51
CA SER A 100 3.68 -22.97 -33.48
C SER A 100 3.25 -21.59 -33.97
N LEU A 101 3.49 -21.27 -35.24
CA LEU A 101 3.12 -20.00 -35.89
C LEU A 101 1.67 -19.99 -36.38
N SER A 102 1.14 -21.12 -36.88
CA SER A 102 -0.26 -21.27 -37.31
C SER A 102 -1.23 -21.33 -36.12
N ALA A 103 -0.79 -21.81 -34.96
CA ALA A 103 -1.52 -21.75 -33.69
C ALA A 103 -1.64 -20.34 -33.08
N ILE A 104 -1.19 -19.28 -33.77
CA ILE A 104 -1.46 -17.88 -33.43
C ILE A 104 -2.56 -17.38 -34.36
N GLN A 105 -3.78 -17.89 -34.18
CA GLN A 105 -4.98 -17.25 -34.68
C GLN A 105 -5.58 -16.40 -33.56
N ILE A 106 -5.92 -15.15 -33.87
CA ILE A 106 -6.66 -14.27 -32.96
C ILE A 106 -8.11 -14.73 -33.04
N THR A 107 -8.57 -15.48 -32.04
CA THR A 107 -9.96 -15.93 -31.98
C THR A 107 -10.87 -14.96 -31.24
N GLU A 108 -10.37 -14.11 -30.32
CA GLU A 108 -11.23 -13.20 -29.55
C GLU A 108 -10.55 -11.86 -29.19
N ARG A 109 -11.31 -10.76 -29.38
CA ARG A 109 -11.06 -9.42 -28.82
C ARG A 109 -11.72 -9.36 -27.42
N GLY A 110 -11.10 -9.98 -26.42
CA GLY A 110 -11.52 -9.85 -25.02
C GLY A 110 -10.71 -8.78 -24.29
N ASN A 111 -11.37 -7.83 -23.61
CA ASN A 111 -10.71 -6.83 -22.78
C ASN A 111 -9.93 -7.51 -21.64
N ARG A 112 -8.66 -7.16 -21.48
CA ARG A 112 -7.85 -7.62 -20.34
C ARG A 112 -8.36 -6.95 -19.07
N HIS A 113 -8.97 -7.72 -18.17
CA HIS A 113 -9.15 -7.30 -16.79
C HIS A 113 -7.83 -7.49 -16.03
N VAL A 114 -7.17 -6.37 -15.71
CA VAL A 114 -6.13 -6.33 -14.69
C VAL A 114 -6.83 -6.44 -13.32
N GLY A 115 -6.32 -7.27 -12.42
CA GLY A 115 -6.91 -7.48 -11.10
C GLY A 115 -6.89 -6.22 -10.24
N ASN A 116 -8.07 -5.62 -10.02
CA ASN A 116 -8.27 -4.38 -9.25
C ASN A 116 -8.45 -4.60 -7.73
N GLN A 117 -8.07 -5.76 -7.21
CA GLN A 117 -8.34 -6.13 -5.80
C GLN A 117 -7.64 -5.22 -4.77
N CYS A 118 -6.54 -4.53 -5.13
CA CYS A 118 -5.78 -3.68 -4.19
C CYS A 118 -6.27 -2.22 -4.09
N LEU A 119 -7.36 -1.85 -4.78
CA LEU A 119 -7.91 -0.48 -4.79
C LEU A 119 -9.32 -0.41 -4.18
N LEU A 120 -9.79 -1.45 -3.51
CA LEU A 120 -11.18 -1.54 -3.06
C LEU A 120 -11.21 -1.92 -1.59
N LYS A 121 -11.83 -1.08 -0.76
CA LYS A 121 -12.00 -1.32 0.68
C LYS A 121 -13.46 -1.56 1.01
N LEU A 122 -13.72 -2.59 1.81
CA LEU A 122 -15.01 -2.82 2.45
C LEU A 122 -15.25 -1.76 3.54
N THR A 123 -16.41 -1.11 3.50
CA THR A 123 -16.91 -0.32 4.62
C THR A 123 -17.65 -1.26 5.57
N PHE A 124 -17.42 -1.10 6.88
CA PHE A 124 -18.02 -1.95 7.90
C PHE A 124 -19.53 -1.79 8.02
N VAL A 125 -20.03 -0.62 7.64
CA VAL A 125 -21.46 -0.32 7.55
C VAL A 125 -21.76 0.01 6.09
N PRO A 126 -22.68 -0.69 5.42
CA PRO A 126 -23.15 -0.30 4.11
C PRO A 126 -23.91 1.03 4.21
N GLU A 127 -23.47 2.02 3.46
CA GLU A 127 -24.09 3.33 3.39
C GLU A 127 -25.25 3.28 2.38
N LEU A 128 -26.46 3.64 2.83
CA LEU A 128 -27.59 3.80 1.93
C LEU A 128 -27.35 5.04 1.07
N HIS A 129 -27.09 4.82 -0.22
CA HIS A 129 -26.85 5.90 -1.17
C HIS A 129 -28.15 6.46 -1.73
N GLN A 130 -29.10 5.58 -2.07
CA GLN A 130 -30.39 5.97 -2.64
C GLN A 130 -31.46 4.92 -2.31
N SER A 131 -32.69 5.37 -2.10
CA SER A 131 -33.88 4.53 -1.96
C SER A 131 -34.88 4.99 -3.02
N LEU A 132 -35.27 4.09 -3.93
CA LEU A 132 -36.18 4.40 -5.03
C LEU A 132 -37.44 3.53 -4.93
N THR A 133 -38.59 4.16 -5.12
CA THR A 133 -39.89 3.49 -5.17
C THR A 133 -40.24 3.28 -6.64
N VAL A 134 -40.28 2.02 -7.06
CA VAL A 134 -40.59 1.67 -8.44
C VAL A 134 -42.11 1.76 -8.64
N THR A 135 -42.56 2.71 -9.44
CA THR A 135 -43.99 2.97 -9.65
C THR A 135 -44.63 1.90 -10.56
N GLY A 136 -45.82 1.41 -10.18
CA GLY A 136 -46.52 0.35 -10.90
C GLY A 136 -45.90 -1.05 -10.71
N VAL A 137 -45.29 -1.27 -9.56
CA VAL A 137 -44.67 -2.52 -9.08
C VAL A 137 -44.99 -2.64 -7.60
N ASP A 138 -45.24 -3.85 -7.10
CA ASP A 138 -45.46 -4.12 -5.67
C ASP A 138 -44.25 -4.78 -4.99
N ARG A 139 -43.45 -5.55 -5.75
CA ARG A 139 -42.27 -6.30 -5.27
C ARG A 139 -41.19 -6.41 -6.34
N CYS A 140 -39.92 -6.40 -5.91
CA CYS A 140 -38.74 -6.39 -6.79
C CYS A 140 -37.91 -7.69 -6.63
N TYR A 141 -38.27 -8.77 -7.33
CA TYR A 141 -37.61 -10.07 -7.11
C TYR A 141 -36.33 -10.30 -7.92
N HIS A 142 -36.08 -9.58 -9.01
CA HIS A 142 -34.82 -9.70 -9.74
C HIS A 142 -34.43 -8.36 -10.38
N ILE A 143 -33.14 -8.03 -10.35
CA ILE A 143 -32.58 -6.77 -10.86
C ILE A 143 -31.39 -7.06 -11.76
N SER A 144 -31.36 -6.43 -12.94
CA SER A 144 -30.18 -6.39 -13.81
C SER A 144 -29.83 -4.95 -14.20
N CYS A 145 -28.57 -4.56 -13.99
CA CYS A 145 -28.10 -3.22 -14.35
C CYS A 145 -27.76 -3.13 -15.84
N VAL A 146 -28.25 -2.09 -16.52
CA VAL A 146 -27.92 -1.77 -17.92
C VAL A 146 -26.83 -0.70 -17.97
N THR A 147 -27.04 0.38 -17.24
CA THR A 147 -26.11 1.50 -17.03
C THR A 147 -26.21 1.97 -15.59
N SER A 148 -25.35 2.90 -15.16
CA SER A 148 -25.35 3.44 -13.79
C SER A 148 -26.68 4.08 -13.37
N ASP A 149 -27.52 4.46 -14.34
CA ASP A 149 -28.79 5.15 -14.18
C ASP A 149 -30.01 4.33 -14.62
N ARG A 150 -29.84 3.13 -15.19
CA ARG A 150 -30.96 2.31 -15.72
C ARG A 150 -30.86 0.85 -15.32
N VAL A 151 -31.98 0.30 -14.86
CA VAL A 151 -32.08 -1.09 -14.40
C VAL A 151 -33.33 -1.77 -14.92
N TRP A 152 -33.19 -3.06 -15.24
CA TRP A 152 -34.32 -3.96 -15.41
C TRP A 152 -34.73 -4.52 -14.06
N VAL A 153 -36.03 -4.50 -13.80
CA VAL A 153 -36.64 -5.07 -12.60
C VAL A 153 -37.72 -6.04 -13.03
N TRP A 154 -37.70 -7.24 -12.47
CA TRP A 154 -38.79 -8.20 -12.63
C TRP A 154 -39.88 -7.96 -11.59
N VAL A 155 -41.11 -7.89 -12.08
CA VAL A 155 -42.31 -7.50 -11.34
C VAL A 155 -43.23 -8.71 -11.25
N SER A 156 -43.54 -9.17 -10.03
CA SER A 156 -44.35 -10.39 -9.85
C SER A 156 -45.80 -10.24 -10.28
N ASP A 157 -46.43 -9.11 -9.97
CA ASP A 157 -47.91 -9.07 -9.98
C ASP A 157 -48.46 -8.77 -11.37
N THR A 158 -47.64 -8.18 -12.23
CA THR A 158 -47.96 -7.98 -13.65
C THR A 158 -47.25 -8.97 -14.57
N TYR A 159 -46.41 -9.86 -14.03
CA TYR A 159 -45.57 -10.80 -14.78
C TYR A 159 -44.85 -10.11 -15.95
N ASN A 160 -44.16 -9.02 -15.65
CA ASN A 160 -43.49 -8.21 -16.66
C ASN A 160 -42.07 -7.86 -16.25
N LEU A 161 -41.20 -7.71 -17.24
CA LEU A 161 -39.90 -7.06 -17.08
C LEU A 161 -40.06 -5.58 -17.37
N MET A 162 -39.59 -4.76 -16.44
CA MET A 162 -39.71 -3.32 -16.54
C MET A 162 -38.34 -2.66 -16.49
N LEU A 163 -38.06 -1.82 -17.48
CA LEU A 163 -36.90 -0.94 -17.46
C LEU A 163 -37.29 0.33 -16.71
N THR A 164 -36.50 0.72 -15.72
CA THR A 164 -36.69 1.96 -14.97
C THR A 164 -35.36 2.69 -14.81
N ASP A 165 -35.42 4.01 -14.64
CA ASP A 165 -34.27 4.83 -14.29
C ASP A 165 -34.17 5.07 -12.76
N THR A 166 -33.20 5.87 -12.33
CA THR A 166 -33.00 6.24 -10.93
C THR A 166 -34.16 7.03 -10.31
N THR A 167 -35.16 7.46 -11.09
CA THR A 167 -36.36 8.14 -10.59
C THR A 167 -37.47 7.16 -10.19
N GLY A 168 -37.38 5.89 -10.59
CA GLY A 168 -38.41 4.88 -10.35
C GLY A 168 -39.59 4.93 -11.34
N VAL A 169 -39.45 5.71 -12.42
CA VAL A 169 -40.44 5.80 -13.50
C VAL A 169 -40.19 4.68 -14.53
N PRO A 170 -41.24 3.95 -14.98
CA PRO A 170 -41.13 2.95 -16.04
C PRO A 170 -40.79 3.58 -17.40
N LEU A 171 -39.72 3.13 -18.03
CA LEU A 171 -39.30 3.54 -19.37
C LEU A 171 -39.78 2.57 -20.46
N HIS A 172 -39.81 1.27 -20.16
CA HIS A 172 -40.23 0.24 -21.09
C HIS A 172 -40.76 -0.99 -20.34
N ARG A 173 -41.68 -1.73 -20.95
CA ARG A 173 -42.22 -2.99 -20.40
C ARG A 173 -42.19 -4.08 -21.47
N VAL A 174 -41.61 -5.21 -21.11
CA VAL A 174 -41.67 -6.43 -21.92
C VAL A 174 -42.83 -7.26 -21.39
N MET A 175 -43.86 -7.39 -22.24
CA MET A 175 -45.11 -8.10 -21.90
C MET A 175 -45.03 -9.61 -22.16
N ASP A 176 -43.90 -10.09 -22.67
CA ASP A 176 -43.73 -11.46 -23.18
C ASP A 176 -43.15 -12.44 -22.14
N SER A 177 -43.28 -12.14 -20.83
CA SER A 177 -42.41 -12.69 -19.79
C SER A 177 -43.12 -13.19 -18.51
N LEU A 178 -43.34 -14.52 -18.48
CA LEU A 178 -43.24 -15.45 -17.34
C LEU A 178 -44.41 -15.60 -16.35
N TYR A 179 -45.05 -16.77 -16.45
CA TYR A 179 -45.65 -17.52 -15.33
C TYR A 179 -44.50 -18.25 -14.59
N GLY A 180 -43.85 -17.61 -13.61
CA GLY A 180 -42.65 -18.18 -13.00
C GLY A 180 -42.27 -17.57 -11.66
N TYR A 181 -42.19 -18.41 -10.63
CA TYR A 181 -41.86 -18.03 -9.26
C TYR A 181 -40.50 -17.31 -9.15
N ASN A 182 -40.49 -16.05 -8.71
CA ASN A 182 -39.43 -15.35 -7.95
C ASN A 182 -37.94 -15.72 -8.19
N ARG A 183 -37.49 -15.79 -9.45
CA ARG A 183 -36.18 -16.34 -9.89
C ARG A 183 -35.28 -15.35 -10.66
N GLY A 184 -34.02 -15.75 -10.89
CA GLY A 184 -33.01 -15.05 -11.70
C GLY A 184 -33.25 -15.07 -13.22
N LEU A 185 -34.43 -14.62 -13.67
CA LEU A 185 -34.97 -14.88 -15.02
C LEU A 185 -34.37 -14.06 -16.18
N HIS A 186 -33.53 -13.06 -15.89
CA HIS A 186 -33.03 -12.14 -16.91
C HIS A 186 -31.62 -11.63 -16.59
N THR A 187 -30.89 -11.21 -17.61
CA THR A 187 -29.54 -10.66 -17.49
C THR A 187 -29.30 -9.66 -18.61
N VAL A 188 -28.22 -8.90 -18.54
CA VAL A 188 -27.87 -7.90 -19.56
C VAL A 188 -26.48 -8.21 -20.08
N ASN A 189 -26.33 -8.20 -21.40
CA ASN A 189 -25.03 -8.47 -22.02
C ASN A 189 -24.16 -7.20 -22.13
N SER A 190 -22.95 -7.37 -22.63
CA SER A 190 -21.97 -6.29 -22.82
C SER A 190 -22.42 -5.21 -23.82
N GLU A 191 -23.43 -5.48 -24.65
CA GLU A 191 -24.00 -4.57 -25.64
C GLU A 191 -25.26 -3.84 -25.14
N SER A 192 -25.59 -4.00 -23.84
CA SER A 192 -26.81 -3.47 -23.21
C SER A 192 -28.10 -4.09 -23.75
N GLU A 193 -28.04 -5.28 -24.34
CA GLU A 193 -29.20 -6.07 -24.74
C GLU A 193 -29.72 -6.88 -23.54
N LEU A 194 -31.04 -6.96 -23.40
CA LEU A 194 -31.69 -7.76 -22.36
C LEU A 194 -31.78 -9.21 -22.84
N ILE A 195 -31.26 -10.14 -22.05
CA ILE A 195 -31.45 -11.58 -22.24
C ILE A 195 -32.41 -12.06 -21.17
N TYR A 196 -33.49 -12.74 -21.55
CA TYR A 196 -34.51 -13.19 -20.61
C TYR A 196 -35.11 -14.53 -21.03
N ILE A 197 -35.64 -15.26 -20.05
CA ILE A 197 -36.43 -16.46 -20.29
C ILE A 197 -37.88 -16.04 -20.56
N ASP A 198 -38.51 -16.49 -21.63
CA ASP A 198 -39.91 -16.19 -21.93
C ASP A 198 -40.88 -17.19 -21.30
N SER A 199 -42.18 -16.97 -21.50
CA SER A 199 -43.25 -17.84 -20.99
C SER A 199 -43.25 -19.27 -21.57
N LYS A 200 -42.51 -19.51 -22.66
CA LYS A 200 -42.35 -20.81 -23.32
C LYS A 200 -41.01 -21.47 -22.95
N ASP A 201 -40.30 -20.92 -21.97
CA ASP A 201 -38.97 -21.34 -21.54
C ASP A 201 -37.89 -21.19 -22.63
N ASN A 202 -38.10 -20.34 -23.64
CA ASN A 202 -37.03 -19.95 -24.56
C ASN A 202 -36.20 -18.83 -23.94
N ILE A 203 -34.96 -18.71 -24.37
CA ILE A 203 -34.10 -17.59 -24.00
C ILE A 203 -34.09 -16.61 -25.16
N ASN A 204 -34.66 -15.44 -24.94
CA ASN A 204 -34.76 -14.37 -25.92
C ASN A 204 -33.74 -13.27 -25.62
N LYS A 205 -33.39 -12.52 -26.65
CA LYS A 205 -32.52 -11.36 -26.61
C LYS A 205 -33.28 -10.17 -27.22
N LEU A 206 -33.50 -9.13 -26.41
CA LEU A 206 -34.10 -7.87 -26.80
C LEU A 206 -33.01 -6.82 -27.04
N SER A 207 -33.04 -6.21 -28.21
CA SER A 207 -32.07 -5.19 -28.64
C SER A 207 -32.08 -3.97 -27.72
N LYS A 208 -30.94 -3.27 -27.65
CA LYS A 208 -30.75 -2.06 -26.83
C LYS A 208 -31.76 -0.94 -27.11
N ASP A 209 -32.24 -0.82 -28.35
CA ASP A 209 -33.24 0.16 -28.76
C ASP A 209 -34.68 -0.26 -28.44
N MET A 210 -34.86 -1.44 -27.84
CA MET A 210 -36.13 -2.05 -27.44
C MET A 210 -37.08 -2.35 -28.60
N LYS A 211 -36.55 -2.46 -29.83
CA LYS A 211 -37.37 -2.66 -31.03
C LYS A 211 -37.40 -4.10 -31.54
N THR A 212 -36.31 -4.83 -31.35
CA THR A 212 -36.13 -6.14 -31.97
C THR A 212 -35.89 -7.19 -30.90
N THR A 213 -36.75 -8.20 -30.86
CA THR A 213 -36.55 -9.39 -30.03
C THR A 213 -36.23 -10.56 -30.94
N ILE A 214 -35.16 -11.29 -30.63
CA ILE A 214 -34.81 -12.54 -31.29
C ILE A 214 -34.78 -13.67 -30.26
N THR A 215 -35.13 -14.88 -30.68
CA THR A 215 -34.87 -16.07 -29.87
C THR A 215 -33.40 -16.45 -30.00
N PHE A 216 -32.69 -16.43 -28.87
CA PHE A 216 -31.27 -16.72 -28.80
C PHE A 216 -31.02 -18.21 -28.58
N ILE A 217 -31.77 -18.83 -27.66
CA ILE A 217 -31.79 -20.28 -27.45
C ILE A 217 -33.25 -20.72 -27.41
N GLU A 218 -33.64 -21.52 -28.40
CA GLU A 218 -34.95 -22.13 -28.46
C GLU A 218 -34.99 -23.38 -27.57
N ARG A 219 -36.09 -23.57 -26.84
CA ARG A 219 -36.31 -24.78 -26.09
C ARG A 219 -36.62 -25.93 -27.04
N THR A 220 -35.69 -26.86 -27.11
CA THR A 220 -35.83 -28.10 -27.91
C THR A 220 -36.21 -29.31 -27.06
N ASP A 221 -35.94 -29.28 -25.76
CA ASP A 221 -36.20 -30.35 -24.81
C ASP A 221 -37.16 -29.88 -23.72
N SER A 222 -38.34 -30.50 -23.63
CA SER A 222 -39.33 -30.16 -22.62
C SER A 222 -38.99 -30.70 -21.23
N THR A 223 -38.04 -31.62 -21.10
CA THR A 223 -37.70 -32.26 -19.82
C THR A 223 -36.87 -31.37 -18.90
N TRP A 224 -36.13 -30.41 -19.46
CA TRP A 224 -35.35 -29.41 -18.74
C TRP A 224 -36.00 -28.04 -18.86
N THR A 225 -36.19 -27.39 -17.73
CA THR A 225 -36.73 -26.02 -17.65
C THR A 225 -35.62 -25.07 -17.19
N PRO A 226 -35.26 -24.05 -17.99
CA PRO A 226 -34.35 -22.99 -17.54
C PRO A 226 -35.01 -22.22 -16.39
N ARG A 227 -34.24 -21.99 -15.33
CA ARG A 227 -34.71 -21.30 -14.12
C ARG A 227 -34.05 -19.95 -13.91
N CYS A 228 -32.77 -19.84 -14.25
CA CYS A 228 -32.06 -18.58 -14.17
C CYS A 228 -30.95 -18.48 -15.21
N VAL A 229 -30.61 -17.24 -15.57
CA VAL A 229 -29.63 -16.93 -16.60
C VAL A 229 -28.66 -15.85 -16.13
N TYR A 230 -27.41 -15.95 -16.57
CA TYR A 230 -26.39 -14.95 -16.30
C TYR A 230 -25.43 -14.81 -17.48
N TRP A 231 -25.28 -13.59 -17.97
CA TRP A 231 -24.28 -13.28 -18.99
C TRP A 231 -22.94 -12.98 -18.34
N SER A 232 -21.91 -13.76 -18.68
CA SER A 232 -20.55 -13.55 -18.21
C SER A 232 -19.91 -12.37 -18.94
N PRO A 233 -19.59 -11.25 -18.27
CA PRO A 233 -18.90 -10.13 -18.91
C PRO A 233 -17.46 -10.47 -19.30
N SER A 234 -16.87 -11.48 -18.65
CA SER A 234 -15.46 -11.86 -18.82
C SER A 234 -15.23 -12.73 -20.06
N THR A 235 -16.22 -13.55 -20.42
CA THR A 235 -16.15 -14.51 -21.54
C THR A 235 -17.11 -14.16 -22.66
N GLY A 236 -18.19 -13.43 -22.36
CA GLY A 236 -19.33 -13.29 -23.27
C GLY A 236 -20.15 -14.57 -23.41
N ASP A 237 -19.95 -15.56 -22.55
CA ASP A 237 -20.78 -16.77 -22.50
C ASP A 237 -22.05 -16.52 -21.68
N LEU A 238 -23.13 -17.20 -22.04
CA LEU A 238 -24.37 -17.26 -21.27
C LEU A 238 -24.39 -18.52 -20.39
N LEU A 239 -24.49 -18.33 -19.08
CA LEU A 239 -24.78 -19.39 -18.13
C LEU A 239 -26.29 -19.54 -17.95
N VAL A 240 -26.79 -20.76 -17.99
CA VAL A 240 -28.20 -21.11 -17.84
C VAL A 240 -28.30 -22.25 -16.84
N ALA A 241 -28.92 -22.01 -15.70
CA ALA A 241 -29.27 -23.09 -14.77
C ALA A 241 -30.64 -23.64 -15.14
N MET A 242 -30.72 -24.97 -15.25
CA MET A 242 -31.91 -25.70 -15.64
C MET A 242 -32.28 -26.69 -14.54
N CYS A 243 -33.57 -26.98 -14.43
CA CYS A 243 -34.10 -28.03 -13.56
C CYS A 243 -34.79 -29.10 -14.40
N TYR A 244 -34.53 -30.35 -14.07
CA TYR A 244 -35.24 -31.48 -14.62
C TYR A 244 -36.61 -31.60 -13.95
N ILE A 245 -37.67 -31.70 -14.75
CA ILE A 245 -39.06 -31.62 -14.25
C ILE A 245 -39.42 -32.83 -13.37
N CYS A 246 -38.92 -34.04 -13.69
CA CYS A 246 -39.41 -35.27 -13.06
C CYS A 246 -38.69 -35.67 -11.77
N THR A 247 -37.42 -35.28 -11.60
CA THR A 247 -36.60 -35.69 -10.45
C THR A 247 -36.09 -34.51 -9.63
N ASP A 248 -36.47 -33.28 -10.01
CA ASP A 248 -36.02 -32.05 -9.35
C ASP A 248 -34.49 -32.02 -9.13
N THR A 249 -33.77 -32.46 -10.17
CA THR A 249 -32.30 -32.34 -10.27
C THR A 249 -31.96 -31.19 -11.19
N GLY A 250 -31.00 -30.37 -10.80
CA GLY A 250 -30.54 -29.24 -11.59
C GLY A 250 -29.24 -29.51 -12.36
N LYS A 251 -28.99 -28.67 -13.36
CA LYS A 251 -27.70 -28.56 -14.06
C LYS A 251 -27.45 -27.11 -14.43
N VAL A 252 -26.19 -26.75 -14.58
CA VAL A 252 -25.77 -25.49 -15.20
C VAL A 252 -25.18 -25.77 -16.57
N THR A 253 -25.62 -25.03 -17.56
CA THR A 253 -25.16 -25.12 -18.95
C THR A 253 -24.53 -23.79 -19.36
N ARG A 254 -23.45 -23.83 -20.13
CA ARG A 254 -22.75 -22.66 -20.66
C ARG A 254 -22.90 -22.64 -22.17
N TYR A 255 -23.35 -21.53 -22.72
CA TYR A 255 -23.51 -21.29 -24.14
C TYR A 255 -22.58 -20.17 -24.59
N ASN A 256 -21.95 -20.31 -25.75
CA ASN A 256 -21.14 -19.24 -26.32
C ASN A 256 -22.02 -18.13 -26.94
N GLN A 257 -21.39 -17.08 -27.44
CA GLN A 257 -22.06 -15.93 -28.09
C GLN A 257 -22.92 -16.29 -29.30
N SER A 258 -22.69 -17.45 -29.92
CA SER A 258 -23.48 -17.96 -31.05
C SER A 258 -24.65 -18.86 -30.61
N GLY A 259 -24.86 -19.05 -29.31
CA GLY A 259 -25.90 -19.91 -28.76
C GLY A 259 -25.55 -21.41 -28.75
N GLN A 260 -24.29 -21.77 -28.98
CA GLN A 260 -23.85 -23.17 -28.95
C GLN A 260 -23.48 -23.58 -27.52
N LEU A 261 -23.97 -24.75 -27.09
CA LEU A 261 -23.64 -25.35 -25.80
C LEU A 261 -22.15 -25.76 -25.76
N THR A 262 -21.39 -25.19 -24.82
CA THR A 262 -19.95 -25.46 -24.65
C THR A 262 -19.63 -26.28 -23.41
N GLN A 263 -20.50 -26.26 -22.40
CA GLN A 263 -20.25 -26.96 -21.13
C GLN A 263 -21.56 -27.32 -20.43
N THR A 264 -21.57 -28.46 -19.74
CA THR A 264 -22.61 -28.85 -18.78
C THR A 264 -21.97 -29.23 -17.45
N ILE A 265 -22.49 -28.67 -16.37
CA ILE A 265 -22.07 -28.90 -14.98
C ILE A 265 -23.31 -29.46 -14.27
N GLN A 266 -23.22 -30.69 -13.77
CA GLN A 266 -24.37 -31.37 -13.19
C GLN A 266 -24.00 -32.22 -11.98
N HIS A 267 -22.83 -32.85 -12.01
CA HIS A 267 -22.38 -33.76 -10.98
C HIS A 267 -21.10 -33.26 -10.32
N ASP A 268 -20.93 -33.60 -9.05
CA ASP A 268 -19.71 -33.36 -8.29
C ASP A 268 -18.62 -34.34 -8.71
N ASN A 269 -17.43 -34.23 -8.09
CA ASN A 269 -16.30 -35.11 -8.39
C ASN A 269 -16.54 -36.58 -8.00
N THR A 270 -17.61 -36.87 -7.26
CA THR A 270 -18.01 -38.21 -6.81
C THR A 270 -19.18 -38.77 -7.62
N GLY A 271 -19.70 -38.01 -8.60
CA GLY A 271 -20.83 -38.38 -9.44
C GLY A 271 -22.21 -38.03 -8.84
N ARG A 272 -22.27 -37.38 -7.67
CA ARG A 272 -23.54 -36.96 -7.05
C ARG A 272 -24.06 -35.68 -7.72
N GLY A 273 -25.38 -35.56 -7.85
CA GLY A 273 -26.00 -34.35 -8.42
C GLY A 273 -25.68 -33.11 -7.57
N LEU A 274 -25.28 -32.02 -8.22
CA LEU A 274 -24.86 -30.78 -7.56
C LEU A 274 -26.00 -29.85 -7.17
N TYR A 275 -27.06 -29.88 -7.96
CA TYR A 275 -28.14 -28.91 -7.90
C TYR A 275 -29.47 -29.65 -7.79
N SER A 276 -30.43 -29.08 -7.09
CA SER A 276 -31.80 -29.59 -7.02
C SER A 276 -32.80 -28.59 -7.57
N GLY A 277 -32.83 -27.39 -7.02
CA GLY A 277 -33.74 -26.32 -7.40
C GLY A 277 -33.00 -25.01 -7.61
N PRO A 278 -32.27 -24.85 -8.72
CA PRO A 278 -31.51 -23.63 -8.96
C PRO A 278 -32.42 -22.40 -9.06
N ASP A 279 -32.05 -21.31 -8.40
CA ASP A 279 -32.88 -20.09 -8.26
C ASP A 279 -32.20 -18.86 -8.88
N TYR A 280 -30.90 -18.66 -8.61
CA TYR A 280 -30.07 -17.56 -9.12
C TYR A 280 -28.67 -18.05 -9.47
N ILE A 281 -28.03 -17.43 -10.45
CA ILE A 281 -26.69 -17.80 -10.92
C ILE A 281 -25.86 -16.54 -11.20
N THR A 282 -24.57 -16.59 -10.88
CA THR A 282 -23.57 -15.54 -11.21
C THR A 282 -22.18 -16.16 -11.43
N GLU A 283 -21.27 -15.40 -12.01
CA GLU A 283 -19.86 -15.77 -12.13
C GLU A 283 -19.01 -14.89 -11.21
N ASN A 284 -18.10 -15.50 -10.45
CA ASN A 284 -17.15 -14.80 -9.59
C ASN A 284 -15.92 -14.34 -10.41
N ASN A 285 -15.16 -13.35 -9.91
CA ASN A 285 -14.00 -12.79 -10.61
C ASN A 285 -12.85 -13.79 -10.81
N ASN A 286 -12.82 -14.87 -10.01
CA ASN A 286 -11.90 -16.00 -10.17
C ASN A 286 -12.36 -17.01 -11.23
N GLY A 287 -13.53 -16.80 -11.85
CA GLY A 287 -14.14 -17.68 -12.85
C GLY A 287 -15.05 -18.77 -12.28
N ASP A 288 -15.27 -18.82 -10.96
CA ASP A 288 -16.22 -19.76 -10.38
C ASP A 288 -17.66 -19.45 -10.81
N VAL A 289 -18.44 -20.49 -11.00
CA VAL A 289 -19.89 -20.41 -11.12
C VAL A 289 -20.48 -20.55 -9.73
N VAL A 290 -21.22 -19.53 -9.31
CA VAL A 290 -21.90 -19.45 -8.01
C VAL A 290 -23.40 -19.55 -8.27
N GLU A 291 -24.06 -20.47 -7.59
CA GLU A 291 -25.44 -20.82 -7.83
C GLU A 291 -26.20 -20.91 -6.49
N SER A 292 -27.44 -20.43 -6.47
CA SER A 292 -28.32 -20.40 -5.30
C SER A 292 -29.34 -21.53 -5.41
N ASP A 293 -29.02 -22.66 -4.78
CA ASP A 293 -29.80 -23.88 -4.86
C ASP A 293 -30.83 -23.93 -3.73
N LEU A 294 -32.10 -24.09 -4.05
CA LEU A 294 -33.18 -24.21 -3.07
C LEU A 294 -33.86 -25.57 -3.14
N TYR A 295 -33.85 -26.26 -2.00
CA TYR A 295 -34.61 -27.48 -1.80
C TYR A 295 -36.08 -27.12 -1.56
N LYS A 296 -36.94 -27.52 -2.51
CA LYS A 296 -38.37 -27.20 -2.50
C LYS A 296 -39.09 -27.67 -1.23
N ASP A 297 -38.71 -28.82 -0.71
CA ASP A 297 -39.48 -29.50 0.34
C ASP A 297 -39.28 -28.93 1.74
N TYR A 298 -38.19 -28.18 1.97
CA TYR A 298 -37.75 -27.83 3.32
C TYR A 298 -37.52 -26.34 3.57
N ARG A 299 -37.80 -25.46 2.58
CA ARG A 299 -37.41 -24.03 2.62
C ARG A 299 -35.97 -23.86 3.15
N SER A 300 -35.10 -24.73 2.65
CA SER A 300 -33.69 -24.76 2.94
C SER A 300 -32.95 -24.86 1.62
N GLY A 301 -31.72 -24.41 1.57
CA GLY A 301 -30.94 -24.40 0.36
C GLY A 301 -29.46 -24.26 0.66
N ALA A 302 -28.68 -24.16 -0.40
CA ALA A 302 -27.26 -23.91 -0.32
C ALA A 302 -26.81 -22.97 -1.44
N VAL A 303 -25.77 -22.19 -1.18
CA VAL A 303 -25.00 -21.58 -2.27
C VAL A 303 -23.98 -22.60 -2.73
N VAL A 304 -24.13 -23.13 -3.95
CA VAL A 304 -23.25 -24.14 -4.54
C VAL A 304 -22.24 -23.45 -5.44
N VAL A 305 -20.95 -23.71 -5.21
CA VAL A 305 -19.86 -23.08 -5.96
C VAL A 305 -19.03 -24.12 -6.68
N THR A 306 -18.85 -23.90 -7.98
CA THR A 306 -18.05 -24.76 -8.86
C THR A 306 -16.98 -23.93 -9.57
N GLU A 307 -15.81 -24.50 -9.80
CA GLU A 307 -14.80 -23.89 -10.67
C GLU A 307 -15.34 -23.72 -12.08
N ARG A 308 -14.72 -22.84 -12.87
CA ARG A 308 -15.06 -22.69 -14.30
C ARG A 308 -15.12 -24.02 -15.06
N GLY A 309 -14.27 -24.98 -14.70
CA GLY A 309 -14.26 -26.32 -15.31
C GLY A 309 -15.44 -27.23 -14.92
N GLY A 310 -16.30 -26.79 -14.00
CA GLY A 310 -17.43 -27.57 -13.48
C GLY A 310 -17.12 -28.40 -12.23
N ARG A 311 -15.87 -28.36 -11.76
CA ARG A 311 -15.48 -29.06 -10.53
C ARG A 311 -16.09 -28.38 -9.31
N HIS A 312 -16.81 -29.15 -8.50
CA HIS A 312 -17.33 -28.68 -7.21
C HIS A 312 -16.19 -28.22 -6.28
N ARG A 313 -16.41 -27.07 -5.63
CA ARG A 313 -15.52 -26.52 -4.62
C ARG A 313 -16.10 -26.64 -3.23
N PHE A 314 -17.27 -26.04 -3.01
CA PHE A 314 -17.94 -26.04 -1.72
C PHE A 314 -19.44 -25.75 -1.87
N SER A 315 -20.18 -26.01 -0.80
CA SER A 315 -21.59 -25.62 -0.66
C SER A 315 -21.78 -24.95 0.69
N TYR A 316 -22.40 -23.76 0.69
CA TYR A 316 -22.67 -22.98 1.90
C TYR A 316 -24.14 -23.07 2.29
N THR A 317 -24.44 -23.59 3.48
CA THR A 317 -25.81 -23.83 3.95
C THR A 317 -26.28 -22.86 5.04
N GLY A 318 -25.53 -21.79 5.32
CA GLY A 318 -25.88 -20.78 6.35
C GLY A 318 -24.95 -20.76 7.56
N HIS A 319 -24.98 -19.64 8.29
CA HIS A 319 -24.17 -19.38 9.48
C HIS A 319 -25.05 -19.23 10.73
N PRO A 320 -24.64 -19.78 11.90
CA PRO A 320 -23.52 -20.71 12.09
C PRO A 320 -23.74 -22.04 11.36
N SER A 321 -22.66 -22.79 11.10
CA SER A 321 -22.72 -24.04 10.32
C SER A 321 -23.81 -24.99 10.86
N GLY A 322 -24.66 -25.49 9.97
CA GLY A 322 -25.84 -26.29 10.33
C GLY A 322 -27.14 -25.49 10.50
N SER A 323 -27.09 -24.15 10.40
CA SER A 323 -28.29 -23.33 10.27
C SER A 323 -29.01 -23.60 8.94
N VAL A 324 -30.27 -23.18 8.87
CA VAL A 324 -31.07 -23.24 7.64
C VAL A 324 -30.89 -21.92 6.88
N LEU A 325 -30.27 -21.99 5.70
CA LEU A 325 -30.23 -20.89 4.73
C LEU A 325 -31.37 -21.04 3.72
N GLU A 326 -32.06 -19.94 3.42
CA GLU A 326 -32.99 -19.87 2.28
C GLU A 326 -32.40 -18.89 1.24
N PRO A 327 -31.41 -19.32 0.43
CA PRO A 327 -30.67 -18.43 -0.44
C PRO A 327 -31.55 -17.96 -1.60
N ARG A 328 -31.52 -16.66 -1.91
CA ARG A 328 -32.27 -16.03 -3.00
C ARG A 328 -31.32 -15.35 -3.97
N GLY A 329 -31.48 -14.04 -4.20
CA GLY A 329 -30.57 -13.28 -5.03
C GLY A 329 -29.13 -13.42 -4.56
N ILE A 330 -28.25 -13.71 -5.51
CA ILE A 330 -26.80 -13.78 -5.30
C ILE A 330 -26.09 -12.83 -6.27
N CYS A 331 -24.97 -12.27 -5.84
CA CYS A 331 -24.04 -11.59 -6.72
C CYS A 331 -22.62 -11.67 -6.17
N THR A 332 -21.65 -11.31 -7.00
CA THR A 332 -20.24 -11.25 -6.62
C THR A 332 -19.75 -9.82 -6.73
N ASP A 333 -18.93 -9.42 -5.76
CA ASP A 333 -18.36 -8.08 -5.72
C ASP A 333 -17.01 -8.00 -6.43
N ALA A 334 -16.43 -6.82 -6.54
CA ALA A 334 -15.13 -6.64 -7.21
C ALA A 334 -13.93 -7.20 -6.42
N LEU A 335 -14.12 -7.59 -5.15
CA LEU A 335 -13.12 -8.28 -4.31
C LEU A 335 -13.26 -9.80 -4.37
N SER A 336 -14.26 -10.32 -5.09
CA SER A 336 -14.60 -11.74 -5.23
C SER A 336 -15.33 -12.34 -4.03
N HIS A 337 -15.91 -11.50 -3.17
CA HIS A 337 -16.85 -11.97 -2.15
C HIS A 337 -18.17 -12.37 -2.80
N ILE A 338 -18.82 -13.35 -2.20
CA ILE A 338 -20.13 -13.84 -2.61
C ILE A 338 -21.17 -13.24 -1.67
N LEU A 339 -22.10 -12.47 -2.21
CA LEU A 339 -23.24 -11.94 -1.48
C LEU A 339 -24.46 -12.81 -1.73
N VAL A 340 -25.18 -13.13 -0.66
CA VAL A 340 -26.42 -13.93 -0.73
C VAL A 340 -27.51 -13.32 0.13
N CYS A 341 -28.69 -13.12 -0.46
CA CYS A 341 -29.90 -12.84 0.31
C CYS A 341 -30.37 -14.11 1.01
N ASP A 342 -30.51 -14.06 2.33
CA ASP A 342 -31.14 -15.11 3.11
C ASP A 342 -32.55 -14.69 3.48
N ASP A 343 -33.52 -15.33 2.84
CA ASP A 343 -34.94 -15.05 3.04
C ASP A 343 -35.41 -15.45 4.44
N LYS A 344 -34.74 -16.42 5.08
CA LYS A 344 -35.10 -16.95 6.39
C LYS A 344 -34.73 -16.00 7.51
N THR A 345 -33.52 -15.45 7.46
CA THR A 345 -33.03 -14.47 8.44
C THR A 345 -33.34 -13.02 8.02
N GLU A 346 -33.81 -12.81 6.80
CA GLU A 346 -34.05 -11.49 6.20
C GLU A 346 -32.77 -10.63 6.18
N THR A 347 -31.64 -11.25 5.86
CA THR A 347 -30.33 -10.59 5.81
C THR A 347 -29.67 -10.73 4.44
N VAL A 348 -28.66 -9.90 4.18
CA VAL A 348 -27.67 -10.17 3.12
C VAL A 348 -26.40 -10.65 3.79
N GLN A 349 -26.01 -11.89 3.54
CA GLN A 349 -24.79 -12.49 4.06
C GLN A 349 -23.66 -12.32 3.04
N MET A 350 -22.45 -12.05 3.54
CA MET A 350 -21.23 -11.94 2.77
C MET A 350 -20.31 -13.11 3.08
N LEU A 351 -19.88 -13.82 2.04
CA LEU A 351 -18.93 -14.92 2.12
C LEU A 351 -17.65 -14.53 1.38
N ASP A 352 -16.51 -15.07 1.80
CA ASP A 352 -15.31 -14.99 1.00
C ASP A 352 -15.38 -15.89 -0.25
N LYS A 353 -14.37 -15.80 -1.10
CA LYS A 353 -14.26 -16.59 -2.34
C LYS A 353 -14.18 -18.10 -2.11
N ASP A 354 -13.90 -18.54 -0.88
CA ASP A 354 -13.71 -19.93 -0.47
C ASP A 354 -14.90 -20.44 0.37
N GLY A 355 -15.95 -19.63 0.52
CA GLY A 355 -17.21 -20.01 1.15
C GLY A 355 -17.28 -19.77 2.65
N GLN A 356 -16.28 -19.11 3.24
CA GLN A 356 -16.31 -18.76 4.66
C GLN A 356 -17.21 -17.56 4.89
N PHE A 357 -18.06 -17.65 5.92
CA PHE A 357 -18.91 -16.54 6.32
C PHE A 357 -18.08 -15.39 6.89
N LEU A 358 -18.27 -14.18 6.35
CA LEU A 358 -17.58 -12.97 6.79
C LEU A 358 -18.47 -12.11 7.70
N SER A 359 -19.68 -11.79 7.25
CA SER A 359 -20.59 -10.92 8.01
C SER A 359 -22.03 -10.93 7.45
N HIS A 360 -22.96 -10.42 8.26
CA HIS A 360 -24.24 -9.91 7.76
C HIS A 360 -24.01 -8.49 7.24
N LEU A 361 -23.98 -8.32 5.92
CA LEU A 361 -23.81 -7.02 5.28
C LEU A 361 -25.03 -6.14 5.55
N LEU A 362 -26.25 -6.65 5.28
CA LEU A 362 -27.50 -5.94 5.51
C LEU A 362 -28.40 -6.74 6.45
N THR A 363 -29.13 -6.04 7.32
CA THR A 363 -30.11 -6.61 8.25
C THR A 363 -31.47 -5.91 8.13
N LYS A 364 -32.53 -6.56 8.62
CA LYS A 364 -33.94 -6.10 8.57
C LYS A 364 -34.19 -4.67 9.06
N SER A 365 -33.32 -4.12 9.92
CA SER A 365 -33.51 -2.81 10.57
C SER A 365 -33.31 -1.59 9.66
N GLN A 366 -33.04 -1.78 8.37
CA GLN A 366 -32.89 -0.69 7.39
C GLN A 366 -34.14 -0.50 6.52
N GLU A 367 -34.29 0.68 5.90
CA GLU A 367 -35.50 1.15 5.16
C GLU A 367 -36.03 0.21 4.05
N MET A 368 -35.23 -0.77 3.65
CA MET A 368 -35.45 -1.66 2.51
C MET A 368 -36.52 -2.75 2.74
N GLY A 369 -36.70 -3.23 3.98
CA GLY A 369 -37.51 -4.42 4.27
C GLY A 369 -36.77 -5.73 3.98
N ARG A 370 -37.44 -6.75 3.41
CA ARG A 370 -36.87 -8.10 3.17
C ARG A 370 -36.04 -8.15 1.88
N PRO A 371 -34.70 -8.28 1.94
CA PRO A 371 -33.86 -8.28 0.74
C PRO A 371 -34.08 -9.55 -0.07
N ARG A 372 -34.29 -9.43 -1.37
CA ARG A 372 -34.68 -10.54 -2.23
C ARG A 372 -33.82 -10.71 -3.49
N SER A 373 -33.40 -9.60 -4.08
CA SER A 373 -32.50 -9.58 -5.24
C SER A 373 -31.26 -8.75 -4.98
N LEU A 374 -30.14 -9.15 -5.59
CA LEU A 374 -28.86 -8.45 -5.50
C LEU A 374 -28.27 -8.24 -6.89
N ARG A 375 -27.75 -7.05 -7.13
CA ARG A 375 -26.89 -6.79 -8.28
C ARG A 375 -25.78 -5.83 -7.91
N TYR A 376 -24.54 -6.26 -8.10
CA TYR A 376 -23.37 -5.41 -7.93
C TYR A 376 -22.99 -4.78 -9.27
N ASP A 377 -22.81 -3.45 -9.28
CA ASP A 377 -22.26 -2.72 -10.41
C ASP A 377 -20.76 -2.47 -10.18
N VAL A 378 -19.93 -3.16 -10.95
CA VAL A 378 -18.48 -3.08 -10.88
C VAL A 378 -17.92 -1.72 -11.30
N ASN A 379 -18.69 -0.93 -12.07
CA ASN A 379 -18.24 0.37 -12.56
C ASN A 379 -18.43 1.46 -11.50
N THR A 380 -19.55 1.43 -10.78
CA THR A 380 -19.88 2.43 -9.75
C THR A 380 -19.59 1.98 -8.31
N HIS A 381 -19.26 0.69 -8.13
CA HIS A 381 -19.11 0.01 -6.84
C HIS A 381 -20.37 0.14 -5.95
N ARG A 382 -21.54 0.11 -6.59
CA ARG A 382 -22.85 0.19 -5.93
C ARG A 382 -23.51 -1.18 -5.93
N LEU A 383 -24.18 -1.48 -4.83
CA LEU A 383 -25.01 -2.66 -4.64
C LEU A 383 -26.47 -2.27 -4.74
N TRP A 384 -27.15 -2.79 -5.75
CA TRP A 384 -28.59 -2.66 -5.90
C TRP A 384 -29.26 -3.84 -5.23
N VAL A 385 -30.22 -3.54 -4.38
CA VAL A 385 -30.91 -4.53 -3.56
C VAL A 385 -32.40 -4.31 -3.74
N GLY A 386 -33.11 -5.33 -4.22
CA GLY A 386 -34.56 -5.27 -4.41
C GLY A 386 -35.31 -5.91 -3.25
N SER A 387 -36.39 -5.27 -2.82
CA SER A 387 -37.24 -5.76 -1.74
C SER A 387 -38.26 -6.78 -2.22
N GLY A 388 -38.41 -7.88 -1.46
CA GLY A 388 -39.46 -8.87 -1.66
C GLY A 388 -40.77 -8.55 -0.96
N TYR A 389 -40.82 -7.47 -0.16
CA TYR A 389 -42.00 -7.09 0.64
C TYR A 389 -42.66 -5.80 0.15
N ASN A 390 -41.90 -4.91 -0.47
CA ASN A 390 -42.38 -3.66 -1.01
C ASN A 390 -41.76 -3.38 -2.39
N ASN A 391 -42.16 -2.26 -2.98
CA ASN A 391 -41.72 -1.82 -4.29
C ASN A 391 -40.46 -0.94 -4.26
N LYS A 392 -39.66 -1.04 -3.20
CA LYS A 392 -38.41 -0.31 -3.08
C LYS A 392 -37.25 -1.09 -3.67
N VAL A 393 -36.38 -0.36 -4.34
CA VAL A 393 -35.01 -0.78 -4.63
C VAL A 393 -34.09 0.16 -3.87
N CYS A 394 -33.17 -0.40 -3.11
CA CYS A 394 -32.20 0.37 -2.34
C CYS A 394 -30.82 0.19 -2.97
N VAL A 395 -30.08 1.29 -3.06
CA VAL A 395 -28.72 1.33 -3.59
C VAL A 395 -27.79 1.59 -2.43
N TYR A 396 -26.94 0.62 -2.14
CA TYR A 396 -25.95 0.70 -1.07
C TYR A 396 -24.55 0.87 -1.64
N ARG A 397 -23.70 1.57 -0.90
CA ARG A 397 -22.26 1.57 -1.10
C ARG A 397 -21.62 0.92 0.12
N TYR A 398 -20.98 -0.21 -0.12
CA TYR A 398 -20.20 -0.91 0.91
C TYR A 398 -18.77 -1.22 0.47
N ILE A 399 -18.46 -0.95 -0.80
CA ILE A 399 -17.09 -0.97 -1.32
C ILE A 399 -16.79 0.44 -1.81
N THR A 400 -15.73 1.01 -1.29
CA THR A 400 -15.18 2.27 -1.77
C THR A 400 -13.91 2.00 -2.56
N ARG A 401 -13.71 2.74 -3.66
CA ARG A 401 -12.39 2.81 -4.28
C ARG A 401 -11.45 3.55 -3.35
N GLN A 402 -10.30 2.94 -3.17
CA GLN A 402 -9.18 3.42 -2.42
C GLN A 402 -8.12 3.83 -3.45
N ASP A 403 -7.75 5.10 -3.46
CA ASP A 403 -6.43 5.47 -3.98
C ASP A 403 -5.39 4.69 -3.15
N ALA A 404 -4.52 3.97 -3.84
CA ALA A 404 -3.82 2.74 -3.43
C ALA A 404 -3.00 2.77 -2.10
N LEU A 405 -3.60 2.91 -0.91
CA LEU A 405 -2.82 3.10 0.33
C LEU A 405 -3.44 2.56 1.65
N THR A 406 -4.15 1.41 1.70
CA THR A 406 -4.85 1.14 2.99
C THR A 406 -5.22 -0.29 3.42
N ASP A 407 -4.43 -1.35 3.15
CA ASP A 407 -4.67 -2.63 3.87
C ASP A 407 -3.44 -3.54 4.08
N GLN A 408 -2.59 -3.23 5.07
CA GLN A 408 -1.58 -4.18 5.58
C GLN A 408 -1.48 -4.28 7.12
N SER A 409 -2.40 -3.69 7.90
CA SER A 409 -2.28 -3.65 9.37
C SER A 409 -3.06 -4.72 10.16
N ARG A 410 -3.67 -5.73 9.52
CA ARG A 410 -4.70 -6.56 10.19
C ARG A 410 -4.35 -8.00 10.61
N VAL A 411 -3.10 -8.46 10.53
CA VAL A 411 -2.75 -9.87 10.88
C VAL A 411 -2.02 -10.02 12.22
N MET A 412 -2.16 -9.09 13.18
CA MET A 412 -1.51 -9.26 14.51
C MET A 412 -2.36 -8.90 15.73
N GLU A 413 -3.69 -8.95 15.62
CA GLU A 413 -4.57 -8.83 16.79
C GLU A 413 -5.61 -9.96 16.79
N SER A 414 -5.19 -11.11 17.27
CA SER A 414 -6.10 -12.14 17.77
C SER A 414 -5.66 -12.43 19.20
N LEU A 415 -6.34 -11.80 20.17
CA LEU A 415 -6.60 -12.24 21.56
C LEU A 415 -6.87 -11.02 22.48
N SER A 416 -8.14 -10.58 22.60
CA SER A 416 -8.79 -10.14 23.87
C SER A 416 -10.20 -9.57 23.63
N GLU A 417 -11.17 -9.98 24.46
CA GLU A 417 -12.62 -9.72 24.38
C GLU A 417 -13.08 -8.32 24.92
N ILE A 418 -13.89 -7.60 24.11
CA ILE A 418 -15.16 -6.80 24.30
C ILE A 418 -15.57 -6.21 25.72
N PRO A 419 -16.33 -5.06 25.92
CA PRO A 419 -16.79 -3.92 25.07
C PRO A 419 -16.71 -2.45 25.66
N THR A 420 -17.09 -1.46 24.81
CA THR A 420 -17.80 -0.16 25.04
C THR A 420 -17.03 1.16 24.71
N PRO A 421 -17.71 2.32 24.44
CA PRO A 421 -17.80 2.89 23.10
C PRO A 421 -17.18 4.29 23.00
N GLY A 422 -16.40 4.55 21.97
CA GLY A 422 -15.88 5.91 21.78
C GLY A 422 -14.92 6.03 20.61
N THR A 423 -15.42 6.72 19.58
CA THR A 423 -14.69 7.69 18.75
C THR A 423 -13.40 7.24 18.04
N GLU A 424 -13.49 7.30 16.71
CA GLU A 424 -12.45 7.21 15.67
C GLU A 424 -11.07 7.76 16.08
N LYS A 425 -9.96 7.14 15.60
CA LYS A 425 -9.07 7.68 14.53
C LYS A 425 -7.75 6.89 14.30
N PRO A 426 -7.03 7.13 13.17
CA PRO A 426 -6.43 6.09 12.32
C PRO A 426 -4.92 6.27 11.99
N GLN A 427 -4.47 5.60 10.92
CA GLN A 427 -3.14 5.46 10.27
C GLN A 427 -2.14 4.48 10.87
N GLN A 428 -1.92 3.39 10.12
CA GLN A 428 -0.57 2.92 9.77
C GLN A 428 -0.68 1.93 8.61
N GLY A 429 -0.15 2.25 7.42
CA GLY A 429 -0.25 1.34 6.27
C GLY A 429 0.44 1.74 4.96
N ASN A 430 1.40 2.68 4.98
CA ASN A 430 2.06 3.19 3.76
C ASN A 430 3.56 2.87 3.69
N GLN A 431 4.00 1.62 3.90
CA GLN A 431 5.44 1.31 3.91
C GLN A 431 5.97 0.32 2.85
N CYS A 432 5.13 -0.34 2.04
CA CYS A 432 5.60 -1.50 1.26
C CYS A 432 5.73 -1.37 -0.27
N LEU A 433 5.42 -0.23 -0.90
CA LEU A 433 5.63 -0.04 -2.36
C LEU A 433 6.32 1.26 -2.76
N LEU A 434 6.40 2.20 -1.83
CA LEU A 434 7.01 3.50 -2.02
C LEU A 434 8.25 3.56 -1.13
N LYS A 435 9.41 3.77 -1.75
CA LYS A 435 10.67 3.85 -1.03
C LYS A 435 11.22 5.27 -1.08
N LEU A 436 11.63 5.77 0.08
CA LEU A 436 12.41 7.00 0.22
C LEU A 436 13.72 6.86 -0.56
N MET A 437 13.96 7.79 -1.46
CA MET A 437 15.24 7.95 -2.13
C MET A 437 16.20 8.70 -1.20
N SER A 438 17.47 8.31 -1.22
CA SER A 438 18.53 9.09 -0.60
C SER A 438 19.74 9.06 -1.53
N PRO A 439 20.15 10.22 -2.09
CA PRO A 439 19.58 11.56 -1.92
C PRO A 439 18.29 11.82 -2.73
N PRO A 440 17.50 12.85 -2.39
CA PRO A 440 16.45 13.37 -3.27
C PRO A 440 17.01 13.82 -4.63
N GLU A 441 16.25 13.57 -5.69
CA GLU A 441 16.60 13.92 -7.06
C GLU A 441 15.90 15.23 -7.47
N LEU A 442 16.67 16.24 -7.84
CA LEU A 442 16.14 17.47 -8.44
C LEU A 442 15.72 17.17 -9.89
N LEU A 443 14.44 17.36 -10.20
CA LEU A 443 13.91 17.18 -11.55
C LEU A 443 13.95 18.50 -12.34
N HIS A 444 13.45 19.58 -11.73
CA HIS A 444 13.33 20.89 -12.36
C HIS A 444 13.68 22.00 -11.38
N SER A 445 14.34 23.05 -11.87
CA SER A 445 14.56 24.31 -11.15
C SER A 445 14.06 25.43 -12.03
N LEU A 446 13.05 26.15 -11.55
CA LEU A 446 12.37 27.23 -12.27
C LEU A 446 12.68 28.55 -11.59
N THR A 447 12.99 29.59 -12.36
CA THR A 447 13.08 30.97 -11.84
C THR A 447 11.89 31.75 -12.34
N LEU A 448 11.10 32.28 -11.41
CA LEU A 448 9.88 33.01 -11.72
C LEU A 448 10.19 34.45 -12.06
N THR A 449 9.60 34.94 -13.14
CA THR A 449 9.61 36.37 -13.50
C THR A 449 8.45 37.06 -12.76
N ASP A 450 8.69 38.23 -12.17
CA ASP A 450 7.71 39.05 -11.44
C ASP A 450 7.19 38.49 -10.11
N VAL A 451 8.04 37.73 -9.41
CA VAL A 451 7.83 37.25 -8.04
C VAL A 451 9.03 37.61 -7.18
N ASP A 452 8.84 38.10 -5.96
CA ASP A 452 9.90 38.42 -4.98
C ASP A 452 9.90 37.42 -3.81
N GLY A 453 10.35 36.19 -4.09
CA GLY A 453 10.32 35.06 -3.16
C GLY A 453 9.07 34.20 -3.26
N CYS A 454 9.19 32.89 -3.06
CA CYS A 454 8.05 31.96 -3.18
C CYS A 454 7.43 31.67 -1.80
N ASP A 455 6.76 32.63 -1.18
CA ASP A 455 6.23 32.55 0.19
C ASP A 455 5.19 31.44 0.41
N HIS A 456 4.38 31.14 -0.62
CA HIS A 456 3.48 30.00 -0.63
C HIS A 456 3.32 29.43 -2.03
N ILE A 457 3.26 28.10 -2.12
CA ILE A 457 2.99 27.36 -3.35
C ILE A 457 1.81 26.40 -3.17
N SER A 458 0.97 26.27 -4.19
CA SER A 458 -0.07 25.26 -4.28
C SER A 458 -0.06 24.61 -5.67
N CYS A 459 0.28 23.32 -5.75
CA CYS A 459 0.27 22.59 -7.02
C CYS A 459 -1.16 22.43 -7.56
N VAL A 460 -1.36 22.67 -8.85
CA VAL A 460 -2.66 22.50 -9.53
C VAL A 460 -2.66 21.22 -10.35
N THR A 461 -1.62 21.05 -11.16
CA THR A 461 -1.36 19.88 -12.01
C THR A 461 0.15 19.63 -12.05
N SER A 462 0.58 18.56 -12.70
CA SER A 462 2.01 18.21 -12.82
C SER A 462 2.87 19.29 -13.49
N ASP A 463 2.25 20.23 -14.18
CA ASP A 463 2.86 21.30 -14.97
C ASP A 463 2.46 22.72 -14.54
N ARG A 464 1.56 22.90 -13.55
CA ARG A 464 1.07 24.22 -13.12
C ARG A 464 1.03 24.38 -11.62
N VAL A 465 1.42 25.57 -11.15
CA VAL A 465 1.51 25.89 -9.73
C VAL A 465 1.08 27.33 -9.46
N TRP A 466 0.30 27.52 -8.41
CA TRP A 466 0.08 28.84 -7.83
C TRP A 466 1.24 29.18 -6.92
N VAL A 467 1.73 30.40 -7.04
CA VAL A 467 2.81 30.94 -6.23
C VAL A 467 2.38 32.30 -5.72
N SER A 468 2.51 32.53 -4.42
CA SER A 468 2.41 33.86 -3.85
C SER A 468 3.74 34.33 -3.29
N ASP A 469 4.01 35.60 -3.51
CA ASP A 469 5.02 36.37 -2.78
C ASP A 469 4.33 37.38 -1.85
N THR A 470 5.11 38.35 -1.38
CA THR A 470 4.62 39.45 -0.55
C THR A 470 3.59 40.31 -1.27
N PHE A 471 3.51 40.42 -2.60
CA PHE A 471 2.58 41.37 -3.26
C PHE A 471 1.62 40.74 -4.25
N ASN A 472 1.84 39.48 -4.61
CA ASN A 472 1.32 38.87 -5.80
C ASN A 472 0.90 37.44 -5.51
N LEU A 473 -0.19 37.03 -6.16
CA LEU A 473 -0.59 35.63 -6.28
C LEU A 473 -0.71 35.32 -7.77
N ILE A 474 0.22 34.52 -8.28
CA ILE A 474 0.35 34.22 -9.70
C ILE A 474 0.20 32.73 -9.98
N LEU A 475 -0.40 32.40 -11.11
CA LEU A 475 -0.36 31.06 -11.69
C LEU A 475 0.76 31.02 -12.70
N THR A 476 1.59 29.99 -12.66
CA THR A 476 2.66 29.76 -13.62
C THR A 476 2.73 28.28 -14.01
N ASP A 477 3.37 28.00 -15.12
CA ASP A 477 3.66 26.64 -15.58
C ASP A 477 5.15 26.31 -15.45
N THR A 478 5.58 25.22 -16.08
CA THR A 478 6.98 24.79 -16.10
C THR A 478 7.97 25.75 -16.80
N THR A 479 7.51 26.84 -17.42
CA THR A 479 8.39 27.85 -18.01
C THR A 479 8.78 28.96 -17.03
N GLY A 480 8.06 29.10 -15.92
CA GLY A 480 8.26 30.15 -14.92
C GLY A 480 7.70 31.53 -15.32
N VAL A 481 6.94 31.60 -16.42
CA VAL A 481 6.27 32.83 -16.86
C VAL A 481 4.87 32.92 -16.22
N PRO A 482 4.43 34.09 -15.71
CA PRO A 482 3.09 34.26 -15.16
C PRO A 482 2.00 34.06 -16.24
N LEU A 483 1.09 33.11 -15.99
CA LEU A 483 -0.10 32.85 -16.80
C LEU A 483 -1.31 33.67 -16.34
N HIS A 484 -1.42 33.92 -15.03
CA HIS A 484 -2.52 34.70 -14.44
C HIS A 484 -2.05 35.38 -13.15
N ARG A 485 -2.68 36.51 -12.79
CA ARG A 485 -2.42 37.25 -11.55
C ARG A 485 -3.72 37.64 -10.87
N VAL A 486 -3.83 37.32 -9.58
CA VAL A 486 -4.95 37.75 -8.73
C VAL A 486 -4.68 39.16 -8.23
N LYS A 487 -5.65 40.08 -8.40
CA LYS A 487 -5.45 41.51 -8.09
C LYS A 487 -5.67 41.89 -6.62
N ASP A 488 -6.48 41.13 -5.88
CA ASP A 488 -6.96 41.52 -4.53
C ASP A 488 -6.42 40.63 -3.40
N SER A 489 -5.35 39.84 -3.62
CA SER A 489 -4.79 38.92 -2.62
C SER A 489 -4.11 39.63 -1.44
N HIS A 490 -4.17 39.03 -0.24
CA HIS A 490 -3.52 39.59 0.95
C HIS A 490 -1.99 39.41 0.94
N SER A 491 -1.24 40.47 1.21
CA SER A 491 0.18 40.65 0.86
C SER A 491 1.21 40.31 1.95
N PHE A 492 0.89 39.50 2.97
CA PHE A 492 1.82 39.31 4.10
C PHE A 492 1.71 37.96 4.82
N LEU A 493 0.99 37.00 4.24
CA LEU A 493 0.60 35.78 4.95
C LEU A 493 1.15 34.53 4.26
N SER A 494 1.92 33.76 5.02
CA SER A 494 2.15 32.33 4.79
C SER A 494 0.80 31.58 4.79
N GLY A 495 0.62 30.58 3.93
CA GLY A 495 -0.60 29.76 3.94
C GLY A 495 -1.82 30.41 3.28
N LEU A 496 -1.64 31.48 2.49
CA LEU A 496 -2.69 32.32 1.90
C LEU A 496 -3.73 31.62 1.02
N HIS A 497 -3.35 30.54 0.34
CA HIS A 497 -4.15 29.98 -0.75
C HIS A 497 -4.03 28.46 -0.84
N THR A 498 -4.98 27.82 -1.48
CA THR A 498 -5.03 26.37 -1.68
C THR A 498 -5.83 26.07 -2.94
N VAL A 499 -5.80 24.84 -3.41
CA VAL A 499 -6.51 24.43 -4.63
C VAL A 499 -7.44 23.28 -4.27
N ASN A 500 -8.68 23.35 -4.71
CA ASN A 500 -9.65 22.29 -4.47
C ASN A 500 -9.54 21.16 -5.51
N SER A 501 -10.33 20.11 -5.32
CA SER A 501 -10.37 18.93 -6.20
C SER A 501 -10.82 19.25 -7.64
N GLU A 502 -11.41 20.42 -7.89
CA GLU A 502 -11.85 20.89 -9.21
C GLU A 502 -10.83 21.82 -9.89
N SER A 503 -9.63 21.97 -9.29
CA SER A 503 -8.58 22.90 -9.74
C SER A 503 -8.96 24.38 -9.63
N GLU A 504 -9.90 24.71 -8.75
CA GLU A 504 -10.28 26.09 -8.42
C GLU A 504 -9.39 26.60 -7.28
N LEU A 505 -8.99 27.87 -7.36
CA LEU A 505 -8.13 28.51 -6.37
C LEU A 505 -9.00 29.04 -5.23
N ILE A 506 -8.68 28.66 -3.99
CA ILE A 506 -9.25 29.26 -2.78
C ILE A 506 -8.18 30.12 -2.14
N TYR A 507 -8.46 31.37 -1.85
CA TYR A 507 -7.46 32.30 -1.31
C TYR A 507 -8.08 33.33 -0.37
N ILE A 508 -7.26 33.89 0.52
CA ILE A 508 -7.62 34.99 1.40
C ILE A 508 -7.34 36.32 0.68
N ASP A 509 -8.34 37.20 0.57
CA ASP A 509 -8.17 38.54 0.01
C ASP A 509 -7.67 39.57 1.04
N SER A 510 -7.29 40.73 0.56
CA SER A 510 -6.85 41.88 1.36
C SER A 510 -7.89 42.39 2.38
N LYS A 511 -9.15 41.98 2.27
CA LYS A 511 -10.24 42.31 3.18
C LYS A 511 -10.55 41.17 4.15
N ASP A 512 -9.71 40.14 4.22
CA ASP A 512 -9.87 38.94 5.04
C ASP A 512 -11.07 38.06 4.64
N ASN A 513 -11.59 38.17 3.41
CA ASN A 513 -12.56 37.21 2.88
C ASN A 513 -11.84 36.01 2.26
N ILE A 514 -12.47 34.85 2.33
CA ILE A 514 -12.01 33.67 1.62
C ILE A 514 -12.80 33.58 0.32
N ASN A 515 -12.10 33.77 -0.79
CA ASN A 515 -12.67 33.75 -2.13
C ASN A 515 -12.30 32.47 -2.86
N LYS A 516 -13.13 32.13 -3.83
CA LYS A 516 -12.99 30.99 -4.74
C LYS A 516 -12.93 31.53 -6.17
N LEU A 517 -11.82 31.30 -6.86
CA LEU A 517 -11.60 31.65 -8.26
C LEU A 517 -11.77 30.39 -9.13
N SER A 518 -12.65 30.47 -10.11
CA SER A 518 -12.96 29.37 -11.03
C SER A 518 -11.72 28.92 -11.83
N LYS A 519 -11.70 27.65 -12.23
CA LYS A 519 -10.61 27.04 -13.01
C LYS A 519 -10.29 27.78 -14.32
N ASP A 520 -11.28 28.43 -14.93
CA ASP A 520 -11.09 29.21 -16.16
C ASP A 520 -10.58 30.64 -15.90
N MET A 521 -10.34 31.00 -14.63
CA MET A 521 -9.84 32.29 -14.15
C MET A 521 -10.78 33.48 -14.43
N LYS A 522 -12.07 33.22 -14.70
CA LYS A 522 -13.03 34.28 -15.09
C LYS A 522 -13.94 34.73 -13.97
N THR A 523 -14.25 33.85 -13.02
CA THR A 523 -15.28 34.11 -12.01
C THR A 523 -14.69 33.95 -10.62
N THR A 524 -14.74 35.04 -9.85
CA THR A 524 -14.39 35.04 -8.42
C THR A 524 -15.67 35.15 -7.62
N THR A 525 -15.89 34.23 -6.68
CA THR A 525 -17.00 34.26 -5.73
C THR A 525 -16.44 34.29 -4.31
N THR A 526 -17.12 35.02 -3.42
CA THR A 526 -16.80 34.97 -1.99
C THR A 526 -17.39 33.69 -1.40
N PHE A 527 -16.52 32.80 -0.93
CA PHE A 527 -16.91 31.52 -0.33
C PHE A 527 -17.24 31.69 1.14
N ILE A 528 -16.39 32.40 1.89
CA ILE A 528 -16.64 32.80 3.28
C ILE A 528 -16.34 34.29 3.40
N GLY A 529 -17.40 35.06 3.65
CA GLY A 529 -17.27 36.49 3.92
C GLY A 529 -16.78 36.74 5.35
N LYS A 530 -16.02 37.81 5.54
CA LYS A 530 -15.60 38.24 6.87
C LYS A 530 -16.81 38.63 7.71
N THR A 531 -17.00 37.95 8.85
CA THR A 531 -18.09 38.24 9.80
C THR A 531 -17.60 38.88 11.11
N ASP A 532 -16.31 38.76 11.44
CA ASP A 532 -15.71 39.25 12.68
C ASP A 532 -14.46 40.09 12.38
N LEU A 533 -14.36 41.28 12.99
CA LEU A 533 -13.18 42.16 12.85
C LEU A 533 -12.00 41.74 13.74
N THR A 534 -12.24 40.86 14.71
CA THR A 534 -11.27 40.48 15.74
C THR A 534 -10.50 39.20 15.43
N TRP A 535 -11.14 38.26 14.73
CA TRP A 535 -10.50 37.06 14.19
C TRP A 535 -10.21 37.24 12.69
N ARG A 536 -8.96 37.05 12.29
CA ARG A 536 -8.55 37.11 10.89
C ARG A 536 -8.09 35.74 10.38
N PRO A 537 -8.52 35.30 9.19
CA PRO A 537 -7.96 34.12 8.55
C PRO A 537 -6.49 34.41 8.21
N ARG A 538 -5.61 33.53 8.66
CA ARG A 538 -4.18 33.61 8.43
C ARG A 538 -3.73 32.60 7.37
N CYS A 539 -4.34 31.42 7.36
CA CYS A 539 -4.07 30.40 6.36
C CYS A 539 -5.32 29.59 6.01
N VAL A 540 -5.34 29.01 4.82
CA VAL A 540 -6.40 28.15 4.30
C VAL A 540 -5.82 26.88 3.70
N TYR A 541 -6.56 25.78 3.83
CA TYR A 541 -6.22 24.51 3.22
C TYR A 541 -7.46 23.72 2.86
N TRP A 542 -7.57 23.30 1.60
CA TRP A 542 -8.64 22.44 1.15
C TRP A 542 -8.22 20.99 1.34
N SER A 543 -8.95 20.25 2.18
CA SER A 543 -8.67 18.82 2.39
C SER A 543 -9.12 18.03 1.16
N PRO A 544 -8.19 17.38 0.42
CA PRO A 544 -8.59 16.52 -0.70
C PRO A 544 -9.36 15.28 -0.21
N SER A 545 -9.11 14.85 1.03
CA SER A 545 -9.67 13.63 1.61
C SER A 545 -11.13 13.80 2.07
N THR A 546 -11.49 14.99 2.56
CA THR A 546 -12.86 15.26 3.05
C THR A 546 -13.64 16.23 2.17
N GLY A 547 -12.95 17.03 1.36
CA GLY A 547 -13.53 18.16 0.66
C GLY A 547 -13.95 19.32 1.58
N ASP A 548 -13.48 19.33 2.83
CA ASP A 548 -13.71 20.43 3.76
C ASP A 548 -12.58 21.47 3.65
N LEU A 549 -12.91 22.73 3.90
CA LEU A 549 -11.94 23.82 4.01
C LEU A 549 -11.52 24.00 5.48
N LEU A 550 -10.22 23.87 5.74
CA LEU A 550 -9.60 24.23 7.01
C LEU A 550 -9.10 25.67 6.95
N VAL A 551 -9.35 26.43 8.00
CA VAL A 551 -8.96 27.85 8.10
C VAL A 551 -8.28 28.08 9.43
N GLY A 552 -7.04 28.55 9.40
CA GLY A 552 -6.32 29.02 10.58
C GLY A 552 -6.69 30.46 10.85
N MET A 553 -7.24 30.72 12.02
CA MET A 553 -7.70 32.04 12.44
C MET A 553 -6.78 32.59 13.54
N HIS A 554 -6.42 33.85 13.44
CA HIS A 554 -5.61 34.59 14.40
C HIS A 554 -6.43 35.69 15.06
N TYR A 555 -6.34 35.77 16.38
CA TYR A 555 -6.97 36.80 17.18
C TYR A 555 -5.95 37.87 17.54
N ILE A 556 -6.11 39.04 16.92
CA ILE A 556 -5.09 40.09 16.91
C ILE A 556 -4.82 40.65 18.31
N ARG A 557 -5.82 40.67 19.20
CA ARG A 557 -5.70 41.38 20.49
C ARG A 557 -4.90 40.61 21.54
N THR A 558 -4.94 39.28 21.53
CA THR A 558 -4.28 38.44 22.55
C THR A 558 -3.26 37.48 21.97
N ASP A 559 -2.98 37.58 20.67
CA ASP A 559 -2.07 36.70 19.94
C ASP A 559 -2.41 35.21 20.16
N THR A 560 -3.69 34.88 19.93
CA THR A 560 -4.21 33.52 20.08
C THR A 560 -4.74 33.01 18.74
N GLY A 561 -4.62 31.71 18.50
CA GLY A 561 -5.04 31.07 17.27
C GLY A 561 -6.16 30.05 17.48
N LYS A 562 -6.88 29.74 16.42
CA LYS A 562 -7.78 28.59 16.32
C LYS A 562 -7.81 28.05 14.90
N VAL A 563 -8.23 26.80 14.73
CA VAL A 563 -8.53 26.23 13.42
C VAL A 563 -10.03 26.00 13.31
N THR A 564 -10.63 26.49 12.23
CA THR A 564 -12.05 26.31 11.93
C THR A 564 -12.21 25.51 10.66
N GLN A 565 -13.11 24.53 10.67
CA GLN A 565 -13.42 23.69 9.53
C GLN A 565 -14.77 24.09 8.94
N TYR A 566 -14.83 24.24 7.62
CA TYR A 566 -16.05 24.52 6.87
C TYR A 566 -16.30 23.41 5.86
N ASN A 567 -17.55 23.00 5.69
CA ASN A 567 -17.92 22.04 4.66
C ASN A 567 -17.95 22.69 3.26
N GLN A 568 -18.25 21.91 2.23
CA GLN A 568 -18.31 22.35 0.83
C GLN A 568 -19.34 23.45 0.55
N SER A 569 -20.38 23.60 1.40
CA SER A 569 -21.37 24.68 1.29
C SER A 569 -20.99 25.95 2.06
N GLY A 570 -19.81 25.98 2.69
CA GLY A 570 -19.32 27.11 3.47
C GLY A 570 -19.86 27.18 4.90
N GLN A 571 -20.50 26.11 5.39
CA GLN A 571 -21.01 26.04 6.77
C GLN A 571 -19.92 25.58 7.73
N LEU A 572 -19.78 26.28 8.86
CA LEU A 572 -18.84 25.94 9.93
C LEU A 572 -19.25 24.61 10.58
N THR A 573 -18.38 23.61 10.52
CA THR A 573 -18.62 22.28 11.10
C THR A 573 -17.90 22.08 12.42
N GLN A 574 -16.71 22.69 12.59
CA GLN A 574 -15.87 22.47 13.76
C GLN A 574 -14.98 23.69 14.05
N THR A 575 -14.67 23.89 15.33
CA THR A 575 -13.65 24.84 15.79
C THR A 575 -12.74 24.17 16.81
N ILE A 576 -11.43 24.25 16.60
CA ILE A 576 -10.39 23.68 17.44
C ILE A 576 -9.51 24.83 17.94
N GLN A 577 -9.52 25.06 19.24
CA GLN A 577 -8.80 26.17 19.86
C GLN A 577 -8.05 25.76 21.12
N HIS A 578 -8.64 24.86 21.91
CA HIS A 578 -8.10 24.39 23.17
C HIS A 578 -7.90 22.89 23.14
N ASP A 579 -6.91 22.40 23.90
CA ASP A 579 -6.76 20.99 24.18
C ASP A 579 -7.81 20.51 25.18
N ASN A 580 -7.79 19.20 25.47
CA ASN A 580 -8.73 18.58 26.39
C ASN A 580 -8.57 19.05 27.85
N THR A 581 -7.51 19.80 28.17
CA THR A 581 -7.25 20.41 29.48
C THR A 581 -7.62 21.90 29.53
N GLY A 582 -8.15 22.44 28.43
CA GLY A 582 -8.51 23.86 28.28
C GLY A 582 -7.34 24.77 27.92
N ARG A 583 -6.13 24.24 27.71
CA ARG A 583 -4.98 25.06 27.30
C ARG A 583 -5.07 25.39 25.82
N ARG A 584 -4.69 26.61 25.45
CA ARG A 584 -4.68 27.04 24.04
C ARG A 584 -3.71 26.18 23.22
N LEU A 585 -4.15 25.78 22.03
CA LEU A 585 -3.35 24.98 21.10
C LEU A 585 -2.50 25.83 20.16
N TYR A 586 -3.04 26.97 19.73
CA TYR A 586 -2.44 27.78 18.68
C TYR A 586 -2.26 29.22 19.16
N ASN A 587 -1.20 29.85 18.69
CA ASN A 587 -0.95 31.29 18.83
C ASN A 587 -1.09 31.98 17.47
N GLN A 588 -0.47 31.40 16.44
CA GLN A 588 -0.20 31.99 15.13
C GLN A 588 -0.19 30.91 14.03
N PRO A 589 -1.37 30.39 13.63
CA PRO A 589 -1.47 29.34 12.61
C PRO A 589 -1.09 29.90 11.23
N ASN A 590 0.11 29.57 10.76
CA ASN A 590 0.73 30.06 9.53
C ASN A 590 0.51 29.17 8.32
N TYR A 591 0.34 27.88 8.53
CA TYR A 591 0.10 26.89 7.49
C TYR A 591 -0.71 25.75 8.09
N ILE A 592 -1.59 25.16 7.28
CA ILE A 592 -2.38 23.99 7.67
C ILE A 592 -2.30 22.98 6.53
N THR A 593 -2.24 21.70 6.89
CA THR A 593 -2.44 20.59 5.98
C THR A 593 -3.12 19.45 6.76
N ASP A 594 -3.76 18.51 6.06
CA ASP A 594 -4.17 17.25 6.66
C ASP A 594 -3.13 16.17 6.38
N ASN A 595 -2.87 15.31 7.36
CA ASN A 595 -2.08 14.11 7.15
C ASN A 595 -3.04 12.97 6.72
N ASN A 596 -2.54 11.90 6.09
CA ASN A 596 -3.39 10.82 5.54
C ASN A 596 -4.22 10.04 6.60
N ASN A 597 -4.12 10.38 7.91
CA ASN A 597 -4.91 9.88 9.05
C ASN A 597 -6.10 10.77 9.28
N GLY A 598 -6.18 11.86 8.53
CA GLY A 598 -6.99 13.00 8.85
C GLY A 598 -6.61 13.60 10.19
N ASP A 599 -5.34 13.61 10.57
CA ASP A 599 -4.89 14.62 11.53
C ASP A 599 -4.78 15.96 10.83
N PHE A 600 -5.04 17.03 11.58
CA PHE A 600 -4.70 18.37 11.18
C PHE A 600 -3.31 18.69 11.68
N VAL A 601 -2.47 19.14 10.76
CA VAL A 601 -1.08 19.52 11.00
C VAL A 601 -0.98 21.01 10.78
N VAL A 602 -0.62 21.74 11.82
CA VAL A 602 -0.63 23.21 11.83
C VAL A 602 0.75 23.74 12.16
N SER A 603 1.28 24.59 11.29
CA SER A 603 2.46 25.38 11.57
C SER A 603 2.06 26.57 12.45
N ASP A 604 2.44 26.58 13.72
CA ASP A 604 2.12 27.63 14.70
C ASP A 604 3.33 28.53 14.97
N TYR A 605 4.07 28.91 13.92
CA TYR A 605 5.32 29.67 13.91
C TYR A 605 6.51 29.02 14.65
N ARG A 606 6.38 28.73 15.96
CA ARG A 606 7.44 28.14 16.79
C ARG A 606 7.31 26.63 16.98
N ALA A 607 6.21 26.05 16.52
CA ALA A 607 5.92 24.64 16.67
C ALA A 607 5.05 24.15 15.51
N VAL A 608 5.18 22.88 15.19
CA VAL A 608 4.17 22.14 14.44
C VAL A 608 3.24 21.49 15.45
N VAL A 609 1.98 21.90 15.47
CA VAL A 609 0.94 21.37 16.36
C VAL A 609 0.08 20.39 15.57
N VAL A 610 -0.06 19.16 16.08
CA VAL A 610 -0.83 18.11 15.42
C VAL A 610 -2.02 17.71 16.29
N THR A 611 -3.21 17.73 15.70
CA THR A 611 -4.46 17.33 16.33
C THR A 611 -5.17 16.28 15.50
N GLU A 612 -5.85 15.34 16.14
CA GLU A 612 -6.81 14.47 15.46
C GLU A 612 -7.96 15.32 14.86
N ARG A 613 -8.68 14.80 13.88
CA ARG A 613 -9.89 15.47 13.35
C ARG A 613 -10.91 15.82 14.42
N GLY A 614 -11.01 15.05 15.51
CA GLY A 614 -11.88 15.39 16.65
C GLY A 614 -11.46 16.65 17.42
N GLY A 615 -10.30 17.23 17.12
CA GLY A 615 -9.71 18.37 17.81
C GLY A 615 -8.80 18.00 18.98
N ARG A 616 -8.66 16.69 19.29
CA ARG A 616 -7.78 16.20 20.35
C ARG A 616 -6.32 16.40 19.96
N HIS A 617 -5.56 17.08 20.82
CA HIS A 617 -4.11 17.24 20.67
C HIS A 617 -3.39 15.90 20.70
N ARG A 618 -2.48 15.69 19.74
CA ARG A 618 -1.59 14.52 19.70
C ARG A 618 -0.19 14.87 20.17
N PHE A 619 0.46 15.84 19.53
CA PHE A 619 1.82 16.26 19.87
C PHE A 619 2.12 17.67 19.32
N SER A 620 3.21 18.25 19.82
CA SER A 620 3.80 19.48 19.29
C SER A 620 5.29 19.29 19.05
N TYR A 621 5.77 19.63 17.85
CA TYR A 621 7.17 19.52 17.46
C TYR A 621 7.82 20.91 17.43
N THR A 622 8.95 21.08 18.12
CA THR A 622 9.64 22.38 18.32
C THR A 622 11.06 22.41 17.76
N GLY A 623 11.38 21.51 16.84
CA GLY A 623 12.68 21.42 16.17
C GLY A 623 13.58 20.30 16.72
N HIS A 624 14.56 19.89 15.90
CA HIS A 624 15.54 18.86 16.24
C HIS A 624 16.96 19.45 16.34
N PRO A 625 17.74 19.09 17.38
CA PRO A 625 17.34 18.32 18.56
C PRO A 625 16.35 19.10 19.44
N SER A 626 15.53 18.38 20.23
CA SER A 626 14.47 18.99 21.04
C SER A 626 14.97 20.18 21.87
N GLY A 627 14.30 21.33 21.73
CA GLY A 627 14.70 22.59 22.39
C GLY A 627 15.63 23.47 21.56
N SER A 628 16.04 23.05 20.36
CA SER A 628 16.75 23.92 19.40
C SER A 628 15.92 25.11 18.96
N GLY A 629 14.59 25.02 19.09
CA GLY A 629 13.63 25.95 18.52
C GLY A 629 13.43 25.68 17.02
N LEU A 630 12.22 25.99 16.55
CA LEU A 630 11.78 25.83 15.18
C LEU A 630 11.18 27.15 14.71
N GLU A 631 11.45 27.55 13.47
CA GLU A 631 10.70 28.61 12.79
C GLU A 631 9.97 27.98 11.61
N SER A 632 8.83 27.34 11.93
CA SER A 632 8.06 26.56 10.97
C SER A 632 7.32 27.49 10.01
N ASN A 633 7.47 27.23 8.71
CA ASN A 633 6.68 27.90 7.69
C ASN A 633 5.92 26.89 6.84
N GLY A 634 6.18 26.82 5.52
CA GLY A 634 5.47 25.93 4.62
C GLY A 634 5.60 24.46 5.01
N MET A 635 4.48 23.76 4.88
CA MET A 635 4.34 22.37 5.27
C MET A 635 3.52 21.61 4.24
N CYS A 636 3.80 20.32 4.11
CA CYS A 636 2.92 19.39 3.41
C CYS A 636 3.09 17.99 4.00
N THR A 637 2.15 17.12 3.69
CA THR A 637 2.19 15.70 4.05
C THR A 637 2.39 14.90 2.79
N ASP A 638 3.24 13.87 2.87
CA ASP A 638 3.54 13.03 1.73
C ASP A 638 2.68 11.76 1.68
N ALA A 639 2.80 11.01 0.59
CA ALA A 639 2.07 9.75 0.43
C ALA A 639 2.43 8.67 1.48
N LEU A 640 3.49 8.85 2.27
CA LEU A 640 3.89 7.93 3.35
C LEU A 640 3.44 8.43 4.73
N SER A 641 2.67 9.52 4.76
CA SER A 641 2.25 10.20 5.98
C SER A 641 3.38 10.86 6.77
N HIS A 642 4.51 11.14 6.10
CA HIS A 642 5.53 11.99 6.70
C HIS A 642 5.08 13.44 6.64
N ILE A 643 5.40 14.17 7.70
CA ILE A 643 5.18 15.61 7.79
C ILE A 643 6.46 16.29 7.35
N LEU A 644 6.40 17.03 6.24
CA LEU A 644 7.49 17.86 5.76
C LEU A 644 7.29 19.30 6.23
N VAL A 645 8.32 19.88 6.83
CA VAL A 645 8.28 21.25 7.36
C VAL A 645 9.52 22.03 6.98
N CYS A 646 9.32 23.21 6.41
CA CYS A 646 10.38 24.21 6.26
C CYS A 646 10.71 24.82 7.62
N ASP A 647 11.99 24.82 7.96
CA ASP A 647 12.52 25.52 9.13
C ASP A 647 13.44 26.65 8.67
N TYR A 648 13.02 27.90 8.87
CA TYR A 648 13.83 29.07 8.52
C TYR A 648 15.08 29.21 9.36
N LYS A 649 15.04 28.73 10.61
CA LYS A 649 16.17 28.85 11.53
C LYS A 649 17.33 28.00 11.06
N THR A 650 17.07 26.74 10.74
CA THR A 650 18.10 25.82 10.21
C THR A 650 18.25 25.90 8.69
N LYS A 651 17.31 26.54 7.98
CA LYS A 651 17.27 26.64 6.50
C LYS A 651 17.19 25.25 5.86
N THR A 652 16.38 24.38 6.44
CA THR A 652 16.19 22.99 6.00
C THR A 652 14.72 22.66 5.79
N VAL A 653 14.48 21.60 5.01
CA VAL A 653 13.20 20.89 5.02
C VAL A 653 13.39 19.67 5.93
N GLN A 654 12.72 19.67 7.07
CA GLN A 654 12.75 18.56 8.02
C GLN A 654 11.61 17.60 7.72
N MET A 655 11.90 16.30 7.79
CA MET A 655 10.93 15.23 7.62
C MET A 655 10.66 14.59 8.98
N LEU A 656 9.39 14.56 9.38
CA LEU A 656 8.92 13.88 10.58
C LEU A 656 8.05 12.69 10.18
N ASP A 657 8.00 11.65 11.00
CA ASP A 657 6.98 10.63 10.84
C ASP A 657 5.59 11.13 11.29
N LYS A 658 4.57 10.31 11.06
CA LYS A 658 3.17 10.61 11.45
C LYS A 658 2.95 10.77 12.96
N ASP A 659 3.91 10.35 13.77
CA ASP A 659 3.85 10.38 15.23
C ASP A 659 4.78 11.48 15.81
N GLY A 660 5.37 12.31 14.94
CA GLY A 660 6.13 13.50 15.29
C GLY A 660 7.63 13.27 15.53
N GLN A 661 8.14 12.08 15.25
CA GLN A 661 9.57 11.79 15.39
C GLN A 661 10.34 12.35 14.20
N PHE A 662 11.46 13.01 14.49
CA PHE A 662 12.36 13.50 13.46
C PHE A 662 13.03 12.34 12.72
N LEU A 663 12.89 12.30 11.40
CA LEU A 663 13.48 11.27 10.54
C LEU A 663 14.78 11.76 9.88
N SER A 664 14.74 12.92 9.22
CA SER A 664 15.91 13.45 8.51
C SER A 664 15.75 14.92 8.09
N HIS A 665 16.87 15.55 7.75
CA HIS A 665 16.87 16.75 6.92
C HIS A 665 16.74 16.30 5.46
N LEU A 666 15.54 16.40 4.88
CA LEU A 666 15.28 15.99 3.51
C LEU A 666 16.03 16.87 2.51
N LEU A 667 15.97 18.19 2.70
CA LEU A 667 16.65 19.17 1.87
C LEU A 667 17.35 20.20 2.76
N THR A 668 18.51 20.68 2.31
CA THR A 668 19.26 21.76 2.95
C THR A 668 19.47 22.89 1.96
N LYS A 669 19.68 24.11 2.45
CA LYS A 669 20.05 25.25 1.61
C LYS A 669 21.18 24.89 0.64
N SER A 670 20.94 25.08 -0.65
CA SER A 670 21.92 24.96 -1.73
C SER A 670 21.88 26.19 -2.62
N GLN A 671 22.85 26.33 -3.53
CA GLN A 671 22.86 27.44 -4.49
C GLN A 671 21.68 27.37 -5.47
N GLU A 672 21.22 26.16 -5.77
CA GLU A 672 20.07 25.92 -6.63
C GLU A 672 18.75 26.16 -5.88
N LEU A 673 18.61 25.61 -4.67
CA LEU A 673 17.39 25.68 -3.90
C LEU A 673 17.20 27.04 -3.23
N GLY A 674 18.23 27.66 -2.66
CA GLY A 674 18.09 28.84 -1.78
C GLY A 674 17.59 28.47 -0.38
N VAL A 675 16.77 29.31 0.24
CA VAL A 675 16.19 29.07 1.57
C VAL A 675 14.79 28.51 1.39
N PRO A 676 14.53 27.22 1.66
CA PRO A 676 13.20 26.64 1.48
C PRO A 676 12.20 27.32 2.42
N CYS A 677 11.07 27.76 1.88
CA CYS A 677 10.04 28.49 2.64
C CYS A 677 8.64 27.90 2.48
N SER A 678 8.33 27.33 1.32
CA SER A 678 7.01 26.80 0.99
C SER A 678 7.11 25.41 0.36
N LEU A 679 6.13 24.55 0.64
CA LEU A 679 6.09 23.17 0.20
C LEU A 679 4.71 22.84 -0.37
N SER A 680 4.68 22.08 -1.45
CA SER A 680 3.44 21.49 -1.96
C SER A 680 3.76 20.11 -2.54
N TYR A 681 3.01 19.10 -2.11
CA TYR A 681 3.19 17.73 -2.54
C TYR A 681 2.13 17.34 -3.56
N ASP A 682 2.57 16.96 -4.76
CA ASP A 682 1.68 16.42 -5.78
C ASP A 682 1.53 14.91 -5.57
N VAL A 683 0.37 14.51 -5.03
CA VAL A 683 0.04 13.11 -4.75
C VAL A 683 -0.03 12.24 -6.02
N ASN A 684 -0.34 12.82 -7.18
CA ASN A 684 -0.50 12.08 -8.43
C ASN A 684 0.86 11.71 -9.05
N THR A 685 1.82 12.64 -8.96
CA THR A 685 3.16 12.44 -9.54
C THR A 685 4.23 12.06 -8.51
N HIS A 686 3.90 12.09 -7.22
CA HIS A 686 4.82 11.94 -6.09
C HIS A 686 5.99 12.94 -6.13
N ARG A 687 5.74 14.15 -6.62
CA ARG A 687 6.73 15.23 -6.72
C ARG A 687 6.54 16.24 -5.59
N LEU A 688 7.66 16.66 -5.00
CA LEU A 688 7.70 17.74 -4.03
C LEU A 688 8.09 19.03 -4.72
N TRP A 689 7.17 19.99 -4.73
CA TRP A 689 7.46 21.35 -5.11
C TRP A 689 7.96 22.10 -3.88
N VAL A 690 9.06 22.84 -4.06
CA VAL A 690 9.70 23.61 -2.99
C VAL A 690 9.93 25.02 -3.50
N GLY A 691 9.24 25.97 -2.88
CA GLY A 691 9.49 27.39 -3.10
C GLY A 691 10.61 27.86 -2.18
N SER A 692 11.43 28.78 -2.70
CA SER A 692 12.50 29.40 -1.94
C SER A 692 12.31 30.90 -1.74
N ASN A 693 12.75 31.34 -0.57
CA ASN A 693 12.79 32.72 -0.19
C ASN A 693 14.05 33.37 -0.79
N TYR A 694 13.91 34.60 -1.29
CA TYR A 694 14.99 35.47 -1.79
C TYR A 694 15.67 35.14 -3.13
N ASN A 695 15.33 34.04 -3.81
CA ASN A 695 15.93 33.71 -5.12
C ASN A 695 14.89 33.45 -6.23
N ASN A 696 13.61 33.66 -5.94
CA ASN A 696 12.48 33.55 -6.86
C ASN A 696 12.40 32.19 -7.55
N LYS A 697 12.95 31.15 -6.90
CA LYS A 697 13.02 29.81 -7.47
C LYS A 697 11.99 28.88 -6.87
N VAL A 698 11.43 28.07 -7.74
CA VAL A 698 10.66 26.88 -7.41
C VAL A 698 11.43 25.68 -7.91
N CYS A 699 11.70 24.72 -7.02
CA CYS A 699 12.39 23.48 -7.36
C CYS A 699 11.42 22.30 -7.22
N VAL A 700 11.50 21.34 -8.13
CA VAL A 700 10.68 20.12 -8.12
C VAL A 700 11.59 18.94 -7.86
N TYR A 701 11.35 18.23 -6.75
CA TYR A 701 12.12 17.08 -6.33
C TYR A 701 11.31 15.79 -6.45
N ARG A 702 12.00 14.71 -6.81
CA ARG A 702 11.54 13.34 -6.59
C ARG A 702 12.36 12.74 -5.46
N TYR A 703 11.68 12.34 -4.39
CA TYR A 703 12.32 11.71 -3.24
C TYR A 703 11.61 10.43 -2.80
N ILE A 704 10.53 10.06 -3.50
CA ILE A 704 9.80 8.80 -3.32
C ILE A 704 9.75 8.09 -4.67
N THR A 705 10.03 6.78 -4.70
CA THR A 705 9.95 5.94 -5.91
C THR A 705 9.02 4.76 -5.72
N ARG A 706 8.36 4.31 -6.79
CA ARG A 706 7.55 3.09 -6.82
C ARG A 706 8.42 1.87 -7.13
N GLN A 707 8.25 0.81 -6.34
CA GLN A 707 9.01 -0.43 -6.48
C GLN A 707 8.29 -1.39 -7.45
N ASP A 708 8.86 -1.56 -8.66
CA ASP A 708 8.40 -2.58 -9.60
C ASP A 708 8.99 -3.95 -9.23
N ALA A 709 8.15 -5.00 -9.16
CA ALA A 709 8.55 -6.38 -8.84
C ALA A 709 9.59 -6.99 -9.80
N LEU A 710 9.82 -6.35 -10.95
CA LEU A 710 10.86 -6.70 -11.93
C LEU A 710 12.24 -6.16 -11.55
N THR A 711 12.30 -4.99 -10.91
CA THR A 711 13.56 -4.32 -10.53
C THR A 711 14.20 -5.03 -9.34
N ASP A 712 13.42 -5.59 -8.43
CA ASP A 712 13.92 -6.36 -7.28
C ASP A 712 14.56 -7.68 -7.72
N ARG A 713 13.98 -8.41 -8.69
CA ARG A 713 14.66 -9.59 -9.27
C ARG A 713 15.93 -9.21 -10.03
N ARG A 714 15.97 -8.01 -10.62
CA ARG A 714 17.12 -7.52 -11.38
C ARG A 714 18.25 -7.08 -10.45
N LEU A 715 17.95 -6.30 -9.41
CA LEU A 715 18.87 -5.89 -8.35
C LEU A 715 19.31 -7.08 -7.49
N GLN A 716 18.42 -8.03 -7.17
CA GLN A 716 18.80 -9.26 -6.48
C GLN A 716 19.65 -10.17 -7.38
N ALA A 717 19.39 -10.22 -8.69
CA ALA A 717 20.22 -10.97 -9.63
C ALA A 717 21.59 -10.29 -9.86
N GLU A 718 21.63 -8.96 -9.97
CA GLU A 718 22.85 -8.16 -10.12
C GLU A 718 23.69 -8.22 -8.84
N ASN A 719 23.08 -8.02 -7.66
CA ASN A 719 23.74 -8.21 -6.36
C ASN A 719 24.18 -9.66 -6.14
N ALA A 720 23.41 -10.66 -6.57
CA ALA A 720 23.82 -12.07 -6.51
C ALA A 720 24.97 -12.38 -7.49
N GLN A 721 25.02 -11.70 -8.64
CA GLN A 721 26.08 -11.84 -9.62
C GLN A 721 27.36 -11.14 -9.15
N GLU A 722 27.25 -10.01 -8.48
CA GLU A 722 28.34 -9.28 -7.86
C GLU A 722 28.88 -10.00 -6.61
N LEU A 723 28.00 -10.55 -5.75
CA LEU A 723 28.38 -11.44 -4.65
C LEU A 723 29.05 -12.72 -5.16
N LYS A 724 28.59 -13.30 -6.28
CA LYS A 724 29.28 -14.43 -6.92
C LYS A 724 30.66 -14.03 -7.46
N LYS A 725 30.82 -12.81 -7.98
CA LYS A 725 32.09 -12.28 -8.47
C LYS A 725 33.08 -12.04 -7.32
N MET A 726 32.62 -11.42 -6.23
CA MET A 726 33.39 -11.25 -4.99
C MET A 726 33.72 -12.59 -4.33
N ALA A 727 32.80 -13.56 -4.33
CA ALA A 727 33.06 -14.91 -3.84
C ALA A 727 34.09 -15.64 -4.70
N LEU A 728 34.07 -15.46 -6.03
CA LEU A 728 35.09 -15.99 -6.94
C LEU A 728 36.46 -15.33 -6.67
N GLU A 729 36.51 -14.01 -6.50
CA GLU A 729 37.74 -13.29 -6.15
C GLU A 729 38.29 -13.72 -4.79
N LEU A 730 37.43 -13.90 -3.79
CA LEU A 730 37.82 -14.44 -2.48
C LEU A 730 38.28 -15.89 -2.58
N TYR A 731 37.65 -16.71 -3.43
CA TYR A 731 38.09 -18.08 -3.71
C TYR A 731 39.48 -18.11 -4.36
N PHE A 732 39.75 -17.26 -5.36
CA PHE A 732 41.06 -17.13 -5.99
C PHE A 732 42.11 -16.55 -5.05
N LYS A 733 41.79 -15.52 -4.24
CA LYS A 733 42.66 -15.01 -3.18
C LYS A 733 42.99 -16.08 -2.14
N ARG A 734 42.01 -16.92 -1.75
CA ARG A 734 42.20 -18.01 -0.79
C ARG A 734 43.01 -19.17 -1.38
N LYS A 735 42.86 -19.45 -2.67
CA LYS A 735 43.69 -20.42 -3.41
C LYS A 735 45.14 -19.95 -3.55
N ASN A 736 45.35 -18.67 -3.84
CA ASN A 736 46.69 -18.05 -3.86
C ASN A 736 47.31 -18.02 -2.47
N LEU A 737 46.55 -17.70 -1.40
CA LEU A 737 47.05 -17.81 -0.03
C LEU A 737 47.44 -19.25 0.33
N ARG A 738 46.75 -20.27 -0.18
CA ARG A 738 47.13 -21.68 0.02
C ARG A 738 48.42 -22.05 -0.72
N SER A 739 48.66 -21.52 -1.93
CA SER A 739 49.94 -21.74 -2.63
C SER A 739 51.10 -20.99 -1.97
N PHE A 740 50.87 -19.77 -1.46
CA PHE A 740 51.85 -19.05 -0.63
C PHE A 740 52.12 -19.81 0.68
N LYS A 741 51.10 -20.38 1.32
CA LYS A 741 51.25 -21.17 2.54
C LYS A 741 51.99 -22.50 2.29
N SER A 742 51.83 -23.13 1.13
CA SER A 742 52.65 -24.31 0.77
C SER A 742 54.09 -23.92 0.45
N GLY A 743 54.33 -22.76 -0.16
CA GLY A 743 55.68 -22.22 -0.39
C GLY A 743 56.42 -21.92 0.92
N TYR A 744 55.76 -21.26 1.88
CA TYR A 744 56.32 -21.02 3.21
C TYR A 744 56.49 -22.32 4.02
N LYS A 745 55.60 -23.30 3.86
CA LYS A 745 55.76 -24.62 4.50
C LYS A 745 56.96 -25.39 3.94
N ALA A 746 57.20 -25.33 2.63
CA ALA A 746 58.38 -25.93 2.00
C ALA A 746 59.68 -25.23 2.43
N GLN A 747 59.68 -23.90 2.58
CA GLN A 747 60.80 -23.16 3.17
C GLN A 747 61.02 -23.49 4.65
N LEU A 748 59.95 -23.68 5.42
CA LEU A 748 60.01 -24.13 6.82
C LEU A 748 60.52 -25.57 6.95
N GLU A 749 60.17 -26.47 6.03
CA GLU A 749 60.71 -27.84 5.99
C GLU A 749 62.20 -27.83 5.61
N GLN A 750 62.64 -27.00 4.67
CA GLN A 750 64.07 -26.81 4.36
C GLN A 750 64.85 -26.24 5.56
N LEU A 751 64.30 -25.24 6.26
CA LEU A 751 64.87 -24.69 7.48
C LEU A 751 64.88 -25.71 8.63
N SER A 752 63.83 -26.55 8.75
CA SER A 752 63.76 -27.63 9.74
C SER A 752 64.83 -28.69 9.49
N THR A 753 65.03 -29.11 8.24
CA THR A 753 66.13 -30.03 7.89
C THR A 753 67.51 -29.42 8.13
N GLY A 754 67.66 -28.10 7.93
CA GLY A 754 68.89 -27.38 8.29
C GLY A 754 69.13 -27.34 9.81
N VAL A 755 68.08 -27.11 10.59
CA VAL A 755 68.12 -27.12 12.07
C VAL A 755 68.39 -28.53 12.61
N GLU A 756 67.85 -29.59 12.00
CA GLU A 756 68.17 -30.97 12.38
C GLU A 756 69.61 -31.35 12.04
N HIS A 757 70.17 -30.85 10.95
CA HIS A 757 71.58 -31.04 10.59
C HIS A 757 72.53 -30.28 11.54
N GLU A 758 72.16 -29.08 11.99
CA GLU A 758 72.84 -28.35 13.07
C GLU A 758 72.69 -29.04 14.44
N ARG A 759 71.51 -29.63 14.74
CA ARG A 759 71.26 -30.42 15.96
C ARG A 759 72.11 -31.69 16.01
N ALA A 760 72.32 -32.34 14.86
CA ALA A 760 73.21 -33.50 14.74
C ALA A 760 74.69 -33.11 14.97
N LYS A 761 75.10 -31.90 14.58
CA LYS A 761 76.43 -31.35 14.91
C LYS A 761 76.56 -30.93 16.38
N SER A 762 75.48 -30.42 16.99
CA SER A 762 75.44 -30.05 18.42
C SER A 762 75.47 -31.26 19.35
N ASN A 763 74.83 -32.37 18.95
CA ASN A 763 74.82 -33.63 19.69
C ASN A 763 76.18 -34.36 19.70
N ASP A 764 77.12 -33.99 18.84
CA ASP A 764 78.50 -34.51 18.84
C ASP A 764 79.44 -33.68 19.75
N LEU A 765 79.02 -32.48 20.16
CA LEU A 765 79.74 -31.62 21.11
C LEU A 765 79.21 -31.73 22.55
N GLN A 766 78.11 -32.47 22.76
CA GLN A 766 77.51 -32.75 24.07
C GLN A 766 77.86 -34.16 24.61
N GLY A 767 78.92 -34.78 24.07
CA GLY A 767 79.45 -36.08 24.50
C GLY A 767 80.76 -36.03 25.28
N LYS A 768 81.31 -34.83 25.54
CA LYS A 768 82.48 -34.67 26.41
C LYS A 768 82.23 -33.54 27.39
N GLN A 769 81.98 -33.98 28.62
CA GLN A 769 82.47 -33.32 29.82
C GLN A 769 81.79 -31.99 30.17
N MET A 770 81.34 -31.74 31.38
CA MET A 770 81.40 -32.54 32.59
C MET A 770 80.65 -31.70 33.65
N GLU A 771 80.14 -32.40 34.66
CA GLU A 771 80.14 -31.88 36.03
C GLU A 771 79.43 -30.55 36.28
N SER A 772 78.10 -30.59 36.21
CA SER A 772 77.29 -30.26 37.40
C SER A 772 75.80 -30.37 37.03
N VAL A 773 75.32 -31.62 37.00
CA VAL A 773 73.87 -31.92 37.07
C VAL A 773 73.29 -31.59 38.46
N LEU A 774 74.01 -30.85 39.32
CA LEU A 774 73.57 -30.55 40.69
C LEU A 774 73.84 -29.10 41.10
N GLN A 775 73.45 -28.11 40.28
CA GLN A 775 73.25 -26.75 40.81
C GLN A 775 72.34 -25.87 39.94
N LYS A 776 71.20 -26.38 39.48
CA LYS A 776 70.10 -25.53 38.95
C LYS A 776 68.72 -26.18 38.90
N LEU A 777 68.49 -27.24 39.69
CA LEU A 777 67.14 -27.60 40.15
C LEU A 777 66.64 -26.67 41.29
N ASP A 778 67.46 -25.72 41.74
CA ASP A 778 67.10 -24.78 42.82
C ASP A 778 66.65 -23.38 42.34
N ILE A 779 66.68 -23.07 41.04
CA ILE A 779 66.25 -21.74 40.57
C ILE A 779 64.84 -21.77 39.97
N THR A 780 64.40 -22.90 39.38
CA THR A 780 63.04 -23.02 38.83
C THR A 780 61.97 -23.31 39.89
N ARG A 781 62.30 -23.97 41.00
CA ARG A 781 61.39 -24.07 42.17
C ARG A 781 61.20 -22.73 42.90
N HIS A 782 62.21 -21.87 42.86
CA HIS A 782 62.18 -20.58 43.54
C HIS A 782 61.26 -19.58 42.81
N TYR A 783 61.27 -19.58 41.47
CA TYR A 783 60.43 -18.68 40.68
C TYR A 783 58.94 -19.04 40.67
N GLU A 784 58.58 -20.32 40.80
CA GLU A 784 57.16 -20.73 40.90
C GLU A 784 56.60 -20.53 42.31
N HIS A 785 57.42 -20.70 43.37
CA HIS A 785 57.02 -20.43 44.75
C HIS A 785 56.85 -18.92 45.04
N GLU A 786 57.71 -18.06 44.50
CA GLU A 786 57.57 -16.60 44.69
C GLU A 786 56.32 -16.03 43.99
N ARG A 787 55.90 -16.62 42.87
CA ARG A 787 54.71 -16.15 42.13
C ARG A 787 53.40 -16.41 42.90
N ASP A 788 53.30 -17.56 43.55
CA ASP A 788 52.16 -17.90 44.41
C ASP A 788 52.18 -17.13 45.73
N GLN A 789 53.36 -16.85 46.31
CA GLN A 789 53.47 -15.96 47.47
C GLN A 789 53.04 -14.52 47.15
N VAL A 790 53.42 -13.98 45.99
CA VAL A 790 53.00 -12.62 45.58
C VAL A 790 51.48 -12.53 45.37
N SER A 791 50.84 -13.59 44.89
CA SER A 791 49.38 -13.64 44.77
C SER A 791 48.69 -13.68 46.14
N ARG A 792 49.19 -14.48 47.09
CA ARG A 792 48.64 -14.53 48.46
C ARG A 792 48.86 -13.21 49.22
N LEU A 793 50.03 -12.60 49.09
CA LEU A 793 50.34 -11.31 49.74
C LEU A 793 49.51 -10.16 49.17
N LYS A 794 49.09 -10.20 47.89
CA LYS A 794 48.15 -9.22 47.34
C LYS A 794 46.76 -9.34 47.97
N SER A 795 46.26 -10.56 48.16
CA SER A 795 44.96 -10.81 48.80
C SER A 795 44.98 -10.47 50.29
N GLU A 796 46.04 -10.83 51.02
CA GLU A 796 46.22 -10.43 52.42
C GLU A 796 46.36 -8.92 52.58
N ARG A 797 47.02 -8.22 51.63
CA ARG A 797 47.10 -6.75 51.64
C ARG A 797 45.74 -6.09 51.46
N GLU A 798 44.84 -6.65 50.65
CA GLU A 798 43.47 -6.12 50.53
C GLU A 798 42.65 -6.39 51.78
N LEU A 799 42.78 -7.58 52.39
CA LEU A 799 42.14 -7.91 53.65
C LEU A 799 42.60 -6.98 54.78
N LEU A 800 43.92 -6.81 54.94
CA LEU A 800 44.51 -5.89 55.92
C LEU A 800 44.15 -4.43 55.65
N ARG A 801 43.98 -4.01 54.39
CA ARG A 801 43.47 -2.65 54.08
C ARG A 801 42.04 -2.46 54.56
N SER A 802 41.21 -3.48 54.46
CA SER A 802 39.82 -3.46 54.94
C SER A 802 39.76 -3.45 56.48
N GLU A 803 40.58 -4.26 57.15
CA GLU A 803 40.69 -4.31 58.61
C GLU A 803 41.28 -3.02 59.18
N VAL A 804 42.31 -2.44 58.57
CA VAL A 804 42.88 -1.15 59.00
C VAL A 804 41.88 -0.01 58.80
N LYS A 805 41.02 -0.07 57.77
CA LYS A 805 39.93 0.91 57.61
C LYS A 805 38.89 0.77 58.72
N SER A 806 38.47 -0.45 59.02
CA SER A 806 37.56 -0.74 60.14
C SER A 806 38.14 -0.34 61.49
N LEU A 807 39.41 -0.65 61.75
CA LEU A 807 40.11 -0.26 63.00
C LEU A 807 40.31 1.25 63.12
N LYS A 808 40.56 1.97 62.01
CA LYS A 808 40.60 3.44 62.01
C LYS A 808 39.25 4.06 62.34
N ASP A 809 38.16 3.49 61.82
CA ASP A 809 36.81 3.97 62.13
C ASP A 809 36.46 3.72 63.60
N VAL A 810 36.81 2.55 64.15
CA VAL A 810 36.63 2.21 65.58
C VAL A 810 37.55 3.04 66.49
N MET A 811 38.78 3.34 66.09
CA MET A 811 39.70 4.18 66.85
C MET A 811 39.25 5.65 66.90
N ASN A 812 38.78 6.20 65.77
CA ASN A 812 38.23 7.55 65.72
C ASN A 812 36.94 7.70 66.54
N GLU A 813 36.17 6.62 66.70
CA GLU A 813 35.01 6.59 67.60
C GLU A 813 35.42 6.44 69.08
N LYS A 814 36.46 5.66 69.38
CA LYS A 814 37.05 5.55 70.73
C LYS A 814 37.80 6.81 71.19
N GLU A 815 38.40 7.58 70.30
CA GLU A 815 39.03 8.87 70.63
C GLU A 815 37.98 9.96 70.90
N ARG A 816 36.90 10.01 70.12
CA ARG A 816 35.76 10.90 70.40
C ARG A 816 35.07 10.60 71.74
N ASN A 817 35.02 9.34 72.15
CA ASN A 817 34.47 8.93 73.45
C ASN A 817 35.45 9.12 74.63
N ARG A 818 36.78 9.05 74.40
CA ARG A 818 37.79 9.33 75.44
C ARG A 818 37.98 10.82 75.71
N ASP A 819 37.77 11.67 74.71
CA ASP A 819 37.83 13.13 74.90
C ASP A 819 36.59 13.66 75.63
N THR A 820 35.43 13.04 75.49
CA THR A 820 34.25 13.35 76.32
C THR A 820 34.40 12.87 77.77
N GLU A 821 35.01 11.71 78.02
CA GLU A 821 35.28 11.20 79.38
C GLU A 821 36.39 11.99 80.12
N LYS A 822 37.45 12.43 79.44
CA LYS A 822 38.49 13.28 80.05
C LYS A 822 38.02 14.70 80.36
N VAL A 823 37.02 15.21 79.64
CA VAL A 823 36.42 16.52 79.92
C VAL A 823 35.47 16.45 81.13
N THR A 824 34.75 15.34 81.34
CA THR A 824 33.95 15.12 82.55
C THR A 824 34.80 14.85 83.78
N GLU A 825 35.90 14.11 83.68
CA GLU A 825 36.79 13.81 84.81
C GLU A 825 37.57 15.05 85.31
N ARG A 826 38.02 15.93 84.39
CA ARG A 826 38.62 17.24 84.74
C ARG A 826 37.63 18.25 85.32
N ARG A 827 36.33 18.14 85.03
CA ARG A 827 35.27 18.93 85.69
C ARG A 827 35.01 18.43 87.11
N SER A 828 35.05 17.12 87.35
CA SER A 828 34.88 16.51 88.68
C SER A 828 36.06 16.79 89.61
N GLN A 829 37.30 16.73 89.13
CA GLN A 829 38.49 17.07 89.95
C GLN A 829 38.57 18.56 90.32
N ARG A 830 38.19 19.48 89.42
CA ARG A 830 38.12 20.92 89.75
C ARG A 830 36.99 21.28 90.72
N GLN A 831 35.96 20.45 90.82
CA GLN A 831 34.89 20.61 91.82
C GLN A 831 35.36 20.12 93.20
N LEU A 832 36.06 18.97 93.26
CA LEU A 832 36.65 18.44 94.50
C LEU A 832 37.77 19.34 95.07
N GLU A 833 38.61 19.96 94.23
CA GLU A 833 39.62 20.93 94.72
C GLU A 833 39.01 22.24 95.23
N ARG A 834 37.86 22.69 94.68
CA ARG A 834 37.13 23.84 95.21
C ARG A 834 36.44 23.53 96.53
N ASP A 835 35.96 22.31 96.71
CA ASP A 835 35.30 21.89 97.95
C ASP A 835 36.33 21.63 99.07
N ASP A 836 37.55 21.12 98.75
CA ASP A 836 38.67 21.00 99.72
C ASP A 836 39.27 22.37 100.12
N GLN A 837 39.37 23.33 99.18
CA GLN A 837 39.76 24.72 99.52
C GLN A 837 38.71 25.44 100.37
N LYS A 838 37.41 25.19 100.15
CA LYS A 838 36.35 25.71 101.05
C LYS A 838 36.40 25.07 102.43
N MET A 839 36.68 23.77 102.54
CA MET A 839 36.80 23.06 103.83
C MET A 839 38.01 23.55 104.65
N LYS A 840 39.16 23.81 104.00
CA LYS A 840 40.35 24.38 104.65
C LYS A 840 40.17 25.84 105.08
N MET A 841 39.38 26.63 104.34
CA MET A 841 39.08 28.01 104.69
C MET A 841 38.05 28.13 105.84
N VAL A 842 37.15 27.14 106.00
CA VAL A 842 36.25 27.05 107.16
C VAL A 842 36.99 26.61 108.43
N MET A 843 38.00 25.73 108.31
CA MET A 843 38.84 25.31 109.46
C MET A 843 39.90 26.34 109.89
N MET A 844 40.28 27.32 109.05
CA MET A 844 41.18 28.42 109.45
C MET A 844 40.46 29.64 110.07
N CYS A 845 39.12 29.70 110.05
CA CYS A 845 38.33 30.78 110.68
C CYS A 845 37.68 30.37 112.03
N SER A 846 38.12 29.26 112.64
CA SER A 846 37.62 28.80 113.96
C SER A 846 38.74 28.53 114.98
N GLN A 847 39.84 29.30 114.90
CA GLN A 847 40.73 29.62 116.02
C GLN A 847 40.83 31.13 116.22
#